data_AF-X0JW88-F1
#
_entry.id   AF-X0JW88-F1
#
_cell.length_a   1.000
_cell.length_b   1.000
_cell.length_c   1.000
_cell.angle_alpha   90.00
_cell.angle_beta   90.00
_cell.angle_gamma   90.00
#
_symmetry.space_group_name_H-M   'P 1'
#
loop_
_entity.id
_entity.type
_entity.pdbx_description
1 polymer ?
#
loop_
_entity_poly.entity_id
_entity_poly.type
_entity_poly.pdbx_seq_one_letter_code
_entity_poly.pdbx_strand_id
1 'polypeptide(L)'
;MRTRRSNRTKRYTVEKYDFEGSSDEEALDRASKHAERDENFDETAAAEESAEELALGQEHDENEDAESDGPVSEPDGILDRFARQRVKPIRPFNVRAAGFTGYLDLEPVADGRIVRSYWGPYDRGFKSKQLVEAWYGRHEDGVKLVTGMLDRWMDWTVLPPKILDDEEQKDRGVWSPKFFEREAYSAEHWYERVRESLPEANAMVPLSTEEVPRYQFKREPMPVLLGPPTSQQEVKFEPGDAYSISQNGLPMQNDDAPFGWILDAGGIVTGMDWAPLNNANSPQLLALCVIPHSDQELYDYEQEYLNPEFQKYGTVQLWEFVGERQENGFARPSMQPPILRKTICLEFGRARRVKWSPACGFLAILCDDGNVYVVEAGDGGGGSYEKVMQPIAVFGFPDEDVKATALTWINFNRLVLGYTDGSIAIWSLRPHRLLSRHPVHHNIVVDLVSGYPAMPYLVASTPVGGTVKLLDLRAPSYESTEVQNLTVGTQPNLLGYSDHLLGFYSMYPSAGVLNTHIGFMHHSQFPVARRVFTGESFPSCLAVGRTHPYLLVGSLDGSLWAINPQVELFTTRREPTDRIRVFHHEHRPAKLFPVESPAAARGVSRIATGFILERSLTKHSAHKPPVKKGKKPKKKDTDTAVGDDEEEGGAIMDPTRAIIYEPLTRITVAEWNPNEEYGCWAAVAMGSGLVRITDLGLTITEEQAN
;
A
#
# COMPACT_ATOMS: atom_id res chain seq x y z
N MET A 1 -45.79 -10.23 1.17
CA MET A 1 -45.14 -9.63 2.37
C MET A 1 -46.07 -8.58 2.97
N ARG A 2 -45.99 -8.28 4.29
CA ARG A 2 -46.68 -7.11 4.90
C ARG A 2 -45.66 -6.02 5.23
N THR A 3 -45.83 -4.82 4.67
CA THR A 3 -44.99 -3.66 4.93
C THR A 3 -45.30 -3.02 6.29
N ARG A 4 -44.31 -2.35 6.90
CA ARG A 4 -44.50 -1.64 8.18
C ARG A 4 -45.24 -0.32 7.98
N ARG A 5 -46.10 0.06 8.94
CA ARG A 5 -46.86 1.33 8.95
C ARG A 5 -45.99 2.61 9.02
N SER A 6 -44.69 2.50 9.26
CA SER A 6 -43.76 3.62 9.48
C SER A 6 -43.49 4.49 8.25
N ASN A 7 -43.77 4.02 7.03
CA ASN A 7 -43.34 4.69 5.81
C ASN A 7 -44.44 5.56 5.16
N ARG A 8 -45.61 5.74 5.82
CA ARG A 8 -46.80 6.36 5.22
C ARG A 8 -46.88 7.90 5.41
N THR A 9 -45.89 8.52 6.04
CA THR A 9 -45.89 9.96 6.40
C THR A 9 -44.71 10.77 5.84
N LYS A 10 -43.85 10.18 5.00
CA LYS A 10 -42.85 10.93 4.24
C LYS A 10 -43.48 11.51 2.97
N ARG A 11 -43.71 12.83 2.95
CA ARG A 11 -43.86 13.58 1.69
C ARG A 11 -42.48 13.84 1.10
N TYR A 12 -42.33 13.70 -0.21
CA TYR A 12 -41.15 14.16 -0.93
C TYR A 12 -41.35 15.62 -1.33
N THR A 13 -40.43 16.49 -0.95
CA THR A 13 -40.28 17.81 -1.58
C THR A 13 -39.58 17.60 -2.92
N VAL A 14 -40.22 18.03 -4.01
CA VAL A 14 -39.57 18.14 -5.32
C VAL A 14 -38.97 19.52 -5.38
N GLU A 15 -37.69 19.64 -5.01
CA GLU A 15 -36.94 20.87 -5.22
C GLU A 15 -36.71 21.05 -6.72
N LYS A 16 -37.19 22.18 -7.26
CA LYS A 16 -36.80 22.63 -8.59
C LYS A 16 -35.48 23.38 -8.48
N TYR A 17 -34.48 22.91 -9.21
CA TYR A 17 -33.28 23.70 -9.49
C TYR A 17 -33.57 24.63 -10.67
N ASP A 18 -33.77 25.91 -10.40
CA ASP A 18 -33.73 26.96 -11.41
C ASP A 18 -32.26 27.40 -11.62
N PHE A 19 -31.86 27.64 -12.86
CA PHE A 19 -30.45 27.59 -13.29
C PHE A 19 -29.81 28.96 -13.58
N GLU A 20 -30.41 30.06 -13.12
CA GLU A 20 -29.99 31.43 -13.41
C GLU A 20 -29.84 32.28 -12.13
N GLY A 21 -28.68 32.95 -11.96
CA GLY A 21 -28.47 33.96 -10.92
C GLY A 21 -27.20 33.79 -10.06
N SER A 22 -26.03 34.15 -10.61
CA SER A 22 -24.78 34.24 -9.84
C SER A 22 -24.58 35.66 -9.28
N SER A 23 -24.61 35.80 -7.94
CA SER A 23 -24.07 36.95 -7.19
C SER A 23 -24.01 36.61 -5.69
N ASP A 24 -22.83 36.78 -5.06
CA ASP A 24 -22.57 36.28 -3.69
C ASP A 24 -23.01 37.21 -2.54
N GLU A 25 -23.50 38.42 -2.83
CA GLU A 25 -23.64 39.46 -1.79
C GLU A 25 -24.89 39.34 -0.87
N GLU A 26 -25.94 38.59 -1.25
CA GLU A 26 -27.15 38.43 -0.40
C GLU A 26 -26.98 37.44 0.77
N ALA A 27 -25.98 36.56 0.74
CA ALA A 27 -25.86 35.47 1.72
C ALA A 27 -25.54 35.96 3.15
N LEU A 28 -24.77 37.05 3.27
CA LEU A 28 -24.25 37.53 4.55
C LEU A 28 -25.34 38.20 5.42
N ASP A 29 -26.33 38.86 4.82
CA ASP A 29 -27.34 39.64 5.57
C ASP A 29 -28.51 38.78 6.10
N ARG A 30 -28.53 37.48 5.81
CA ARG A 30 -29.48 36.51 6.40
C ARG A 30 -28.92 35.83 7.66
N ALA A 31 -27.59 35.68 7.76
CA ALA A 31 -26.94 35.08 8.92
C ALA A 31 -27.05 35.94 10.20
N SER A 32 -27.09 37.26 10.05
CA SER A 32 -27.14 38.23 11.16
C SER A 32 -28.46 38.26 11.94
N LYS A 33 -29.56 37.75 11.37
CA LYS A 33 -30.93 37.91 11.91
C LYS A 33 -31.46 36.70 12.67
N HIS A 34 -30.73 35.57 12.72
CA HIS A 34 -31.18 34.32 13.34
C HIS A 34 -30.61 34.05 14.75
N ALA A 35 -29.83 34.97 15.32
CA ALA A 35 -29.16 34.79 16.62
C ALA A 35 -30.04 35.10 17.85
N GLU A 36 -31.20 35.73 17.69
CA GLU A 36 -32.06 36.19 18.81
C GLU A 36 -33.51 35.69 18.71
N ARG A 37 -33.76 34.46 19.15
CA ARG A 37 -34.90 34.14 20.04
C ARG A 37 -34.87 32.69 20.56
N ASP A 38 -34.57 32.59 21.86
CA ASP A 38 -35.08 31.51 22.71
C ASP A 38 -36.36 32.02 23.37
N GLU A 39 -37.43 31.20 23.38
CA GLU A 39 -38.48 31.23 24.41
C GLU A 39 -39.45 30.04 24.23
N ASN A 40 -39.96 29.54 25.35
CA ASN A 40 -40.62 28.23 25.46
C ASN A 40 -42.02 28.37 26.10
N PHE A 41 -43.08 27.94 25.41
CA PHE A 41 -44.38 27.66 26.05
C PHE A 41 -45.24 26.63 25.30
N ASP A 42 -46.30 26.16 25.96
CA ASP A 42 -47.05 24.92 25.70
C ASP A 42 -48.53 25.19 25.27
N GLU A 43 -49.31 24.10 25.15
CA GLU A 43 -50.80 24.04 25.21
C GLU A 43 -51.72 24.37 23.99
N THR A 44 -52.09 23.28 23.29
CA THR A 44 -53.48 22.77 23.04
C THR A 44 -54.56 23.46 22.15
N ALA A 45 -55.13 22.59 21.28
CA ALA A 45 -56.57 22.30 21.06
C ALA A 45 -57.41 23.04 19.99
N ALA A 46 -58.46 22.31 19.56
CA ALA A 46 -59.51 22.57 18.55
C ALA A 46 -59.01 22.77 17.08
N ALA A 47 -59.49 22.11 16.01
CA ALA A 47 -60.75 21.44 15.60
C ALA A 47 -61.54 22.28 14.56
N GLU A 48 -62.47 21.63 13.84
CA GLU A 48 -63.32 22.20 12.76
C GLU A 48 -62.57 22.62 11.46
N GLU A 49 -63.15 22.58 10.26
CA GLU A 49 -64.20 21.69 9.71
C GLU A 49 -64.10 21.67 8.16
N SER A 50 -65.06 21.01 7.49
CA SER A 50 -65.38 21.01 6.05
C SER A 50 -64.32 20.47 5.05
N ALA A 51 -64.65 20.19 3.78
CA ALA A 51 -65.70 19.38 3.12
C ALA A 51 -65.54 19.59 1.59
N GLU A 52 -66.35 18.89 0.77
CA GLU A 52 -66.53 19.09 -0.69
C GLU A 52 -65.31 18.80 -1.60
N GLU A 53 -65.46 18.42 -2.88
CA GLU A 53 -66.45 17.51 -3.51
C GLU A 53 -65.87 17.02 -4.89
N LEU A 54 -66.67 16.31 -5.70
CA LEU A 54 -66.43 15.87 -7.10
C LEU A 54 -65.31 14.82 -7.31
N ALA A 55 -65.49 13.59 -7.83
CA ALA A 55 -66.51 12.86 -8.63
C ALA A 55 -66.16 12.66 -10.13
N LEU A 56 -66.62 11.51 -10.65
CA LEU A 56 -66.46 10.97 -12.03
C LEU A 56 -65.04 10.46 -12.39
N GLY A 57 -64.86 9.36 -13.15
CA GLY A 57 -65.86 8.48 -13.80
C GLY A 57 -65.37 7.02 -13.97
N GLN A 58 -66.23 6.15 -14.51
CA GLN A 58 -66.00 4.72 -14.74
C GLN A 58 -65.64 4.41 -16.20
N GLU A 59 -64.98 3.26 -16.42
CA GLU A 59 -65.24 2.21 -17.44
C GLU A 59 -64.20 1.08 -17.15
N HIS A 60 -64.52 -0.24 -17.06
CA HIS A 60 -65.01 -1.20 -18.08
C HIS A 60 -64.02 -1.37 -19.26
N ASP A 61 -63.67 -2.54 -19.79
CA ASP A 61 -63.98 -3.96 -19.48
C ASP A 61 -62.92 -4.90 -20.16
N GLU A 62 -62.92 -6.25 -20.18
CA GLU A 62 -63.84 -7.35 -19.79
C GLU A 62 -63.00 -8.65 -19.55
N ASN A 63 -63.51 -9.62 -18.74
CA ASN A 63 -63.35 -11.11 -18.81
C ASN A 63 -61.94 -11.79 -18.90
N GLU A 64 -61.70 -13.10 -18.72
CA GLU A 64 -62.45 -14.38 -18.53
C GLU A 64 -61.46 -15.35 -17.78
N ASP A 65 -61.78 -16.43 -17.03
CA ASP A 65 -63.05 -17.07 -16.65
C ASP A 65 -62.93 -17.96 -15.36
N ALA A 66 -64.00 -18.74 -15.10
CA ALA A 66 -64.38 -19.75 -14.11
C ALA A 66 -63.60 -21.12 -14.11
N GLU A 67 -63.92 -22.18 -13.33
CA GLU A 67 -65.05 -22.56 -12.43
C GLU A 67 -64.52 -23.11 -11.06
N SER A 68 -65.20 -22.83 -9.93
CA SER A 68 -66.09 -23.70 -9.09
C SER A 68 -65.44 -24.97 -8.46
N ASP A 69 -65.79 -25.46 -7.25
CA ASP A 69 -67.12 -25.56 -6.62
C ASP A 69 -67.07 -25.52 -5.05
N GLY A 70 -68.24 -25.49 -4.38
CA GLY A 70 -68.44 -25.41 -2.91
C GLY A 70 -68.69 -26.75 -2.18
N PRO A 71 -69.45 -26.81 -1.05
CA PRO A 71 -70.23 -25.75 -0.39
C PRO A 71 -70.17 -25.64 1.17
N VAL A 72 -70.42 -24.41 1.67
CA VAL A 72 -71.29 -23.98 2.80
C VAL A 72 -71.37 -24.79 4.13
N SER A 73 -71.12 -24.13 5.28
CA SER A 73 -72.04 -24.03 6.45
C SER A 73 -71.50 -23.16 7.62
N GLU A 74 -72.35 -22.26 8.13
CA GLU A 74 -72.28 -21.53 9.43
C GLU A 74 -73.51 -21.96 10.30
N PRO A 75 -73.79 -21.50 11.56
CA PRO A 75 -73.20 -20.38 12.33
C PRO A 75 -72.98 -20.60 13.86
N ASP A 76 -72.65 -19.48 14.54
CA ASP A 76 -72.88 -19.11 15.96
C ASP A 76 -72.20 -19.82 17.14
N GLY A 77 -71.72 -18.99 18.10
CA GLY A 77 -71.28 -19.40 19.44
C GLY A 77 -70.26 -18.44 20.08
N ILE A 78 -70.64 -17.71 21.14
CA ILE A 78 -69.78 -16.75 21.86
C ILE A 78 -69.47 -17.23 23.29
N LEU A 79 -68.29 -16.84 23.81
CA LEU A 79 -67.89 -16.63 25.24
C LEU A 79 -66.88 -17.60 25.93
N ASP A 80 -65.66 -17.06 26.07
CA ASP A 80 -64.96 -16.76 27.36
C ASP A 80 -63.90 -17.74 27.98
N ARG A 81 -62.95 -17.11 28.71
CA ARG A 81 -61.96 -17.58 29.72
C ARG A 81 -60.82 -18.57 29.38
N PHE A 82 -59.61 -17.99 29.35
CA PHE A 82 -58.33 -18.45 29.94
C PHE A 82 -58.01 -19.96 30.09
N ALA A 83 -56.95 -20.41 29.38
CA ALA A 83 -56.01 -21.42 29.90
C ALA A 83 -54.58 -21.19 29.36
N ARG A 84 -53.55 -21.44 30.18
CA ARG A 84 -52.13 -21.38 29.76
C ARG A 84 -51.68 -22.74 29.21
N GLN A 85 -51.23 -22.81 27.95
CA GLN A 85 -50.52 -24.00 27.46
C GLN A 85 -48.99 -23.87 27.62
N ARG A 86 -48.35 -24.96 28.06
CA ARG A 86 -46.89 -25.11 28.12
C ARG A 86 -46.39 -25.65 26.78
N VAL A 87 -45.50 -24.92 26.11
CA VAL A 87 -44.72 -25.47 24.98
C VAL A 87 -43.75 -26.53 25.51
N LYS A 88 -43.65 -27.68 24.83
CA LYS A 88 -42.74 -28.76 25.19
C LYS A 88 -41.32 -28.47 24.68
N PRO A 89 -40.25 -28.84 25.41
CA PRO A 89 -38.89 -28.74 24.90
C PRO A 89 -38.68 -29.71 23.73
N ILE A 90 -38.11 -29.22 22.64
CA ILE A 90 -37.71 -30.01 21.48
C ILE A 90 -36.41 -30.76 21.84
N ARG A 91 -36.30 -32.04 21.45
CA ARG A 91 -35.08 -32.85 21.67
C ARG A 91 -34.00 -32.48 20.64
N PRO A 92 -32.71 -32.51 21.00
CA PRO A 92 -31.63 -32.30 20.04
C PRO A 92 -31.63 -33.40 18.96
N PHE A 93 -31.24 -33.02 17.75
CA PHE A 93 -31.24 -33.89 16.58
C PHE A 93 -29.86 -34.54 16.41
N ASN A 94 -29.76 -35.86 16.63
CA ASN A 94 -28.51 -36.59 16.38
C ASN A 94 -28.42 -37.00 14.91
N VAL A 95 -27.54 -36.36 14.14
CA VAL A 95 -27.16 -36.82 12.80
C VAL A 95 -26.02 -37.84 12.94
N ARG A 96 -26.17 -39.03 12.36
CA ARG A 96 -25.10 -40.02 12.21
C ARG A 96 -24.35 -39.73 10.91
N ALA A 97 -23.02 -39.85 10.93
CA ALA A 97 -22.21 -39.77 9.73
C ALA A 97 -22.55 -40.92 8.75
N ALA A 98 -22.72 -40.59 7.47
CA ALA A 98 -22.92 -41.56 6.39
C ALA A 98 -22.54 -40.95 5.02
N GLY A 99 -21.71 -41.66 4.24
CA GLY A 99 -21.59 -41.49 2.78
C GLY A 99 -20.91 -40.23 2.24
N PHE A 100 -19.58 -40.24 2.08
CA PHE A 100 -18.87 -39.29 1.22
C PHE A 100 -19.03 -39.67 -0.27
N THR A 101 -19.97 -39.04 -0.98
CA THR A 101 -20.00 -38.99 -2.46
C THR A 101 -20.76 -37.74 -2.93
N GLY A 102 -20.07 -36.71 -3.42
CA GLY A 102 -20.69 -35.48 -3.91
C GLY A 102 -19.69 -34.34 -4.09
N TYR A 103 -20.15 -33.22 -4.66
CA TYR A 103 -19.40 -31.96 -4.69
C TYR A 103 -19.00 -31.53 -3.26
N LEU A 104 -17.88 -30.83 -3.13
CA LEU A 104 -17.35 -30.35 -1.84
C LEU A 104 -18.40 -29.56 -1.06
N ASP A 105 -19.01 -30.19 -0.05
CA ASP A 105 -19.92 -29.53 0.87
C ASP A 105 -19.17 -28.43 1.63
N LEU A 106 -19.61 -27.18 1.47
CA LEU A 106 -19.22 -26.09 2.34
C LEU A 106 -19.75 -26.37 3.75
N GLU A 107 -18.89 -26.30 4.77
CA GLU A 107 -19.35 -26.51 6.15
C GLU A 107 -20.51 -25.55 6.49
N PRO A 108 -21.67 -26.07 6.96
CA PRO A 108 -22.79 -25.23 7.29
C PRO A 108 -22.46 -24.38 8.52
N VAL A 109 -22.46 -23.06 8.35
CA VAL A 109 -22.18 -22.09 9.42
C VAL A 109 -23.09 -22.39 10.63
N ALA A 110 -22.46 -22.73 11.74
CA ALA A 110 -23.16 -23.30 12.89
C ALA A 110 -24.06 -22.28 13.63
N ASP A 111 -25.11 -22.82 14.25
CA ASP A 111 -26.11 -22.11 15.06
C ASP A 111 -26.94 -21.04 14.31
N GLY A 112 -28.19 -21.40 13.98
CA GLY A 112 -29.23 -20.51 13.45
C GLY A 112 -29.76 -19.47 14.45
N ARG A 113 -28.88 -18.84 15.23
CA ARG A 113 -29.18 -17.65 16.03
C ARG A 113 -29.12 -16.44 15.12
N ILE A 114 -30.12 -15.55 15.19
CA ILE A 114 -30.04 -14.24 14.52
C ILE A 114 -29.09 -13.35 15.33
N VAL A 115 -27.79 -13.51 15.08
CA VAL A 115 -26.74 -12.61 15.55
C VAL A 115 -26.74 -11.38 14.64
N ARG A 116 -26.61 -10.17 15.22
CA ARG A 116 -26.53 -8.92 14.44
C ARG A 116 -25.16 -8.66 13.81
N SER A 117 -24.18 -9.51 14.10
CA SER A 117 -22.84 -9.53 13.54
C SER A 117 -22.64 -10.87 12.84
N TYR A 118 -21.97 -10.85 11.69
CA TYR A 118 -21.50 -12.06 11.01
C TYR A 118 -20.54 -12.84 11.93
N TRP A 119 -20.59 -14.17 11.88
CA TRP A 119 -19.69 -15.05 12.62
C TRP A 119 -19.21 -16.18 11.71
N GLY A 120 -17.90 -16.25 11.46
CA GLY A 120 -17.30 -17.08 10.41
C GLY A 120 -15.92 -16.55 10.02
N PRO A 121 -15.24 -17.14 9.00
CA PRO A 121 -13.85 -16.81 8.65
C PRO A 121 -13.58 -15.32 8.34
N TYR A 122 -14.60 -14.58 7.91
CA TYR A 122 -14.52 -13.14 7.62
C TYR A 122 -14.82 -12.22 8.82
N ASP A 123 -14.99 -12.76 10.04
CA ASP A 123 -15.14 -11.94 11.25
C ASP A 123 -13.83 -11.20 11.59
N ARG A 124 -13.87 -9.87 11.52
CA ARG A 124 -12.76 -8.98 11.91
C ARG A 124 -12.42 -9.11 13.40
N GLY A 125 -13.32 -9.65 14.23
CA GLY A 125 -13.10 -9.98 15.63
C GLY A 125 -12.13 -11.14 15.90
N PHE A 126 -11.86 -12.01 14.91
CA PHE A 126 -10.86 -13.07 15.07
C PHE A 126 -9.45 -12.46 15.22
N LYS A 127 -8.74 -12.85 16.28
CA LYS A 127 -7.36 -12.42 16.62
C LYS A 127 -6.57 -13.59 17.23
N SER A 128 -5.24 -13.44 17.30
CA SER A 128 -4.30 -14.47 17.79
C SER A 128 -4.56 -15.85 17.15
N LYS A 129 -4.66 -16.93 17.94
CA LYS A 129 -4.78 -18.32 17.46
C LYS A 129 -5.92 -18.54 16.45
N GLN A 130 -7.08 -17.89 16.64
CA GLN A 130 -8.21 -18.00 15.70
C GLN A 130 -7.89 -17.44 14.32
N LEU A 131 -7.04 -16.41 14.24
CA LEU A 131 -6.60 -15.83 12.97
C LEU A 131 -5.56 -16.72 12.29
N VAL A 132 -4.65 -17.32 13.06
CA VAL A 132 -3.68 -18.32 12.56
C VAL A 132 -4.41 -19.55 12.00
N GLU A 133 -5.42 -20.05 12.73
CA GLU A 133 -6.28 -21.15 12.27
C GLU A 133 -7.07 -20.79 11.01
N ALA A 134 -7.63 -19.57 10.93
CA ALA A 134 -8.42 -19.13 9.78
C ALA A 134 -7.60 -18.85 8.51
N TRP A 135 -6.31 -18.50 8.64
CA TRP A 135 -5.42 -18.21 7.51
C TRP A 135 -4.60 -19.41 7.07
N TYR A 136 -4.05 -20.19 8.01
CA TYR A 136 -3.06 -21.24 7.76
C TYR A 136 -3.51 -22.64 8.17
N GLY A 137 -4.62 -22.78 8.91
CA GLY A 137 -5.15 -24.04 9.44
C GLY A 137 -5.57 -25.11 8.42
N ARG A 138 -5.39 -24.86 7.11
CA ARG A 138 -5.49 -25.89 6.06
C ARG A 138 -4.41 -26.96 6.17
N HIS A 139 -3.25 -26.63 6.77
CA HIS A 139 -2.13 -27.54 6.97
C HIS A 139 -1.53 -27.34 8.36
N GLU A 140 -1.38 -28.42 9.13
CA GLU A 140 -0.79 -28.33 10.49
C GLU A 140 0.60 -27.70 10.48
N ASP A 141 1.40 -28.01 9.45
CA ASP A 141 2.78 -27.53 9.35
C ASP A 141 2.85 -26.03 9.06
N GLY A 142 1.86 -25.48 8.34
CA GLY A 142 1.69 -24.04 8.17
C GLY A 142 1.35 -23.33 9.48
N VAL A 143 0.54 -23.96 10.35
CA VAL A 143 0.25 -23.44 11.70
C VAL A 143 1.49 -23.48 12.59
N LYS A 144 2.29 -24.57 12.54
CA LYS A 144 3.55 -24.69 13.28
C LYS A 144 4.55 -23.61 12.84
N LEU A 145 4.78 -23.48 11.54
CA LEU A 145 5.70 -22.52 10.92
C LEU A 145 5.31 -21.05 11.23
N VAL A 146 4.01 -20.71 11.17
CA VAL A 146 3.53 -19.38 11.56
C VAL A 146 3.65 -19.13 13.05
N THR A 147 3.41 -20.14 13.90
CA THR A 147 3.60 -19.98 15.35
C THR A 147 5.05 -19.66 15.67
N GLY A 148 6.01 -20.42 15.14
CA GLY A 148 7.44 -20.14 15.31
C GLY A 148 7.88 -18.78 14.75
N MET A 149 7.32 -18.33 13.62
CA MET A 149 7.56 -16.96 13.13
C MET A 149 7.00 -15.89 14.05
N LEU A 150 5.80 -16.08 14.61
CA LEU A 150 5.21 -15.10 15.53
C LEU A 150 6.02 -15.05 16.82
N ASP A 151 6.43 -16.19 17.36
CA ASP A 151 7.27 -16.27 18.55
C ASP A 151 8.66 -15.64 18.33
N ARG A 152 9.25 -15.75 17.12
CA ARG A 152 10.53 -15.11 16.75
C ARG A 152 10.46 -13.58 16.68
N TRP A 153 9.35 -13.02 16.20
CA TRP A 153 9.28 -11.61 15.77
C TRP A 153 8.31 -10.72 16.56
N MET A 154 7.30 -11.25 17.28
CA MET A 154 6.25 -10.40 17.91
C MET A 154 6.74 -9.51 19.05
N ASP A 155 7.74 -9.94 19.83
CA ASP A 155 8.30 -9.13 20.92
C ASP A 155 9.08 -7.90 20.40
N TRP A 156 9.42 -7.90 19.11
CA TRP A 156 10.15 -6.84 18.43
C TRP A 156 9.17 -5.96 17.64
N THR A 157 8.69 -4.89 18.28
CA THR A 157 7.49 -4.16 17.84
C THR A 157 7.70 -3.22 16.65
N VAL A 158 8.92 -2.69 16.45
CA VAL A 158 9.16 -1.58 15.49
C VAL A 158 10.26 -1.80 14.47
N LEU A 159 11.34 -2.51 14.81
CA LEU A 159 12.55 -2.66 13.99
C LEU A 159 13.08 -4.10 14.06
N PRO A 160 13.64 -4.66 12.96
CA PRO A 160 14.07 -6.04 12.92
C PRO A 160 15.33 -6.28 13.79
N PRO A 161 15.33 -7.29 14.68
CA PRO A 161 16.53 -7.68 15.42
C PRO A 161 17.50 -8.49 14.57
N LYS A 162 18.80 -8.32 14.84
CA LYS A 162 19.90 -9.13 14.27
C LYS A 162 20.11 -10.40 15.11
N ILE A 163 19.11 -11.29 15.08
CA ILE A 163 19.16 -12.59 15.76
C ILE A 163 20.10 -13.53 14.98
N LEU A 164 20.99 -14.23 15.70
CA LEU A 164 21.73 -15.38 15.18
C LEU A 164 20.78 -16.58 15.03
N ASP A 165 20.62 -17.07 13.82
CA ASP A 165 19.68 -18.16 13.49
C ASP A 165 20.12 -19.52 14.05
N ASP A 166 19.18 -20.21 14.71
CA ASP A 166 19.12 -21.68 14.71
C ASP A 166 19.09 -22.18 13.26
N GLU A 167 19.80 -23.27 12.97
CA GLU A 167 20.13 -23.75 11.61
C GLU A 167 18.92 -23.95 10.66
N GLU A 168 17.70 -24.10 11.18
CA GLU A 168 16.52 -24.48 10.40
C GLU A 168 15.80 -23.33 9.66
N GLN A 169 16.03 -22.05 10.02
CA GLN A 169 15.23 -20.92 9.49
C GLN A 169 16.04 -19.79 8.80
N LYS A 170 17.23 -20.12 8.27
CA LYS A 170 18.12 -19.16 7.56
C LYS A 170 17.63 -18.75 6.16
N ASP A 171 16.65 -19.45 5.60
CA ASP A 171 16.20 -19.27 4.21
C ASP A 171 15.23 -18.08 4.07
N ARG A 172 15.61 -17.08 3.26
CA ARG A 172 14.73 -15.99 2.79
C ARG A 172 13.39 -16.49 2.22
N GLY A 173 13.35 -17.70 1.66
CA GLY A 173 12.16 -18.38 1.14
C GLY A 173 11.36 -19.10 2.22
N VAL A 174 10.86 -18.35 3.22
CA VAL A 174 10.10 -18.84 4.39
C VAL A 174 9.12 -19.97 4.06
N TRP A 175 8.27 -19.77 3.05
CA TRP A 175 7.23 -20.75 2.66
C TRP A 175 7.62 -21.65 1.50
N SER A 176 8.87 -21.59 1.05
CA SER A 176 9.41 -22.41 -0.04
C SER A 176 10.91 -22.66 0.17
N PRO A 177 11.29 -23.55 1.10
CA PRO A 177 12.70 -23.86 1.36
C PRO A 177 13.47 -24.22 0.09
N LYS A 178 14.70 -23.73 0.00
CA LYS A 178 15.63 -23.84 -1.13
C LYS A 178 15.08 -23.27 -2.44
N PHE A 179 14.12 -22.34 -2.39
CA PHE A 179 13.57 -21.74 -3.62
C PHE A 179 14.63 -20.92 -4.36
N PHE A 180 15.35 -20.03 -3.66
CA PHE A 180 16.37 -19.19 -4.27
C PHE A 180 17.56 -20.00 -4.81
N GLU A 181 18.02 -21.05 -4.10
CA GLU A 181 19.00 -22.02 -4.63
C GLU A 181 18.55 -22.63 -5.98
N ARG A 182 17.30 -23.12 -6.03
CA ARG A 182 16.71 -23.75 -7.22
C ARG A 182 16.45 -22.76 -8.35
N GLU A 183 16.08 -21.51 -8.04
CA GLU A 183 15.86 -20.48 -9.05
C GLU A 183 17.19 -20.00 -9.64
N ALA A 184 18.23 -19.77 -8.83
CA ALA A 184 19.57 -19.42 -9.31
C ALA A 184 20.14 -20.48 -10.26
N TYR A 185 20.09 -21.76 -9.87
CA TYR A 185 20.47 -22.89 -10.72
C TYR A 185 19.65 -22.97 -12.02
N SER A 186 18.34 -22.68 -11.95
CA SER A 186 17.45 -22.65 -13.12
C SER A 186 17.74 -21.46 -14.05
N ALA A 187 18.15 -20.32 -13.49
CA ALA A 187 18.50 -19.09 -14.17
C ALA A 187 19.85 -19.21 -14.87
N GLU A 188 20.87 -19.79 -14.21
CA GLU A 188 22.19 -20.10 -14.78
C GLU A 188 22.04 -21.01 -16.02
N HIS A 189 21.42 -22.18 -15.86
CA HIS A 189 21.20 -23.09 -16.99
C HIS A 189 20.23 -22.54 -18.05
N TRP A 190 19.37 -21.58 -17.73
CA TRP A 190 18.60 -20.86 -18.76
C TRP A 190 19.49 -19.87 -19.51
N TYR A 191 20.32 -19.09 -18.80
CA TYR A 191 21.23 -18.11 -19.35
C TYR A 191 22.22 -18.78 -20.31
N GLU A 192 22.86 -19.88 -19.92
CA GLU A 192 23.72 -20.69 -20.79
C GLU A 192 23.05 -21.04 -22.14
N ARG A 193 21.78 -21.46 -22.10
CA ARG A 193 21.01 -21.85 -23.30
C ARG A 193 20.55 -20.68 -24.17
N VAL A 194 20.46 -19.47 -23.61
CA VAL A 194 19.98 -18.28 -24.37
C VAL A 194 21.06 -17.27 -24.69
N ARG A 195 22.25 -17.35 -24.08
CA ARG A 195 23.36 -16.39 -24.21
C ARG A 195 23.71 -16.06 -25.66
N GLU A 196 23.78 -17.07 -26.53
CA GLU A 196 24.07 -16.90 -27.97
C GLU A 196 22.95 -16.20 -28.76
N SER A 197 21.78 -15.99 -28.14
CA SER A 197 20.65 -15.23 -28.70
C SER A 197 20.45 -13.85 -28.06
N LEU A 198 21.15 -13.55 -26.96
CA LEU A 198 21.12 -12.23 -26.34
C LEU A 198 21.90 -11.22 -27.22
N PRO A 199 21.63 -9.90 -27.11
CA PRO A 199 22.49 -8.90 -27.71
C PRO A 199 23.96 -9.05 -27.27
N GLU A 200 24.91 -8.69 -28.13
CA GLU A 200 26.33 -8.66 -27.76
C GLU A 200 26.62 -7.62 -26.67
N ALA A 201 27.77 -7.73 -26.01
CA ALA A 201 28.22 -6.81 -24.95
C ALA A 201 28.27 -5.32 -25.36
N ASN A 202 28.23 -5.02 -26.67
CA ASN A 202 28.08 -3.66 -27.23
C ASN A 202 26.64 -3.09 -27.12
N ALA A 203 25.72 -3.79 -26.44
CA ALA A 203 24.33 -3.40 -26.18
C ALA A 203 24.18 -2.03 -25.49
N MET A 204 25.19 -1.62 -24.72
CA MET A 204 25.35 -0.27 -24.17
C MET A 204 26.66 0.34 -24.67
N VAL A 205 26.64 1.63 -24.98
CA VAL A 205 27.80 2.37 -25.48
C VAL A 205 28.05 3.59 -24.57
N PRO A 206 29.30 3.84 -24.12
CA PRO A 206 29.61 5.04 -23.35
C PRO A 206 29.38 6.29 -24.21
N LEU A 207 28.66 7.27 -23.67
CA LEU A 207 28.30 8.50 -24.37
C LEU A 207 29.51 9.39 -24.64
N SER A 208 29.45 10.12 -25.75
CA SER A 208 30.43 11.19 -26.03
C SER A 208 30.26 12.36 -25.05
N THR A 209 31.33 13.11 -24.82
CA THR A 209 31.32 14.31 -23.97
C THR A 209 30.37 15.41 -24.44
N GLU A 210 29.89 15.35 -25.69
CA GLU A 210 28.90 16.27 -26.27
C GLU A 210 27.45 15.83 -26.02
N GLU A 211 27.22 14.54 -25.70
CA GLU A 211 25.89 13.98 -25.44
C GLU A 211 25.56 13.88 -23.95
N VAL A 212 26.56 13.65 -23.09
CA VAL A 212 26.40 13.60 -21.62
C VAL A 212 25.59 14.78 -21.04
N PRO A 213 25.77 16.05 -21.48
CA PRO A 213 25.00 17.18 -20.95
C PRO A 213 23.47 17.10 -21.13
N ARG A 214 22.95 16.19 -21.96
CA ARG A 214 21.49 15.97 -22.12
C ARG A 214 20.89 15.07 -21.03
N TYR A 215 21.74 14.29 -20.37
CA TYR A 215 21.39 13.34 -19.30
C TYR A 215 21.88 13.80 -17.93
N GLN A 216 22.87 14.69 -17.89
CA GLN A 216 23.45 15.20 -16.65
C GLN A 216 22.54 16.27 -16.01
N PHE A 217 22.09 16.04 -14.77
CA PHE A 217 21.42 17.06 -13.98
C PHE A 217 22.39 18.20 -13.63
N LYS A 218 21.87 19.43 -13.55
CA LYS A 218 22.66 20.60 -13.15
C LYS A 218 23.29 20.36 -11.77
N ARG A 219 24.62 20.49 -11.65
CA ARG A 219 25.31 20.38 -10.34
C ARG A 219 25.14 21.66 -9.51
N GLU A 220 23.89 21.95 -9.14
CA GLU A 220 23.51 23.07 -8.29
C GLU A 220 23.53 22.64 -6.80
N PRO A 221 24.08 23.47 -5.89
CA PRO A 221 24.26 23.11 -4.49
C PRO A 221 22.96 23.22 -3.69
N MET A 222 22.87 22.41 -2.64
CA MET A 222 21.79 22.44 -1.65
C MET A 222 22.36 22.34 -0.23
N PRO A 223 22.13 23.33 0.64
CA PRO A 223 22.35 23.18 2.08
C PRO A 223 21.36 22.16 2.67
N VAL A 224 21.88 21.27 3.51
CA VAL A 224 21.11 20.22 4.19
C VAL A 224 21.42 20.24 5.68
N LEU A 225 20.39 20.43 6.51
CA LEU A 225 20.49 20.39 7.96
C LEU A 225 20.31 18.94 8.44
N LEU A 226 21.39 18.32 8.91
CA LEU A 226 21.42 16.92 9.35
C LEU A 226 21.50 16.79 10.88
N GLY A 227 20.87 15.75 11.42
CA GLY A 227 21.02 15.31 12.81
C GLY A 227 19.83 15.62 13.73
N PRO A 228 19.98 15.40 15.05
CA PRO A 228 18.89 15.57 16.02
C PRO A 228 18.44 17.03 16.10
N PRO A 229 17.14 17.34 16.30
CA PRO A 229 16.62 18.72 16.29
C PRO A 229 17.31 19.74 17.21
N THR A 230 18.01 19.28 18.25
CA THR A 230 18.75 20.11 19.21
C THR A 230 20.21 20.39 18.82
N SER A 231 20.75 19.71 17.81
CA SER A 231 22.18 19.71 17.49
C SER A 231 22.46 19.51 15.99
N GLN A 232 21.58 20.03 15.12
CA GLN A 232 21.72 19.89 13.67
C GLN A 232 22.96 20.61 13.12
N GLN A 233 23.62 20.01 12.14
CA GLN A 233 24.76 20.57 11.42
C GLN A 233 24.38 20.84 9.96
N GLU A 234 24.84 21.95 9.40
CA GLU A 234 24.67 22.26 7.98
C GLU A 234 25.76 21.56 7.14
N VAL A 235 25.33 20.82 6.13
CA VAL A 235 26.18 20.11 5.18
C VAL A 235 25.74 20.50 3.77
N LYS A 236 26.70 20.91 2.94
CA LYS A 236 26.43 21.24 1.54
C LYS A 236 26.49 19.97 0.69
N PHE A 237 25.48 19.72 -0.11
CA PHE A 237 25.45 18.65 -1.13
C PHE A 237 25.45 19.25 -2.54
N GLU A 238 26.17 18.62 -3.46
CA GLU A 238 25.96 18.75 -4.91
C GLU A 238 25.58 17.38 -5.52
N PRO A 239 24.87 17.32 -6.66
CA PRO A 239 24.46 16.08 -7.31
C PRO A 239 25.60 15.12 -7.59
N GLY A 240 25.51 13.89 -7.07
CA GLY A 240 26.57 12.87 -7.12
C GLY A 240 27.48 12.85 -5.89
N ASP A 241 27.34 13.79 -4.95
CA ASP A 241 28.04 13.73 -3.67
C ASP A 241 27.36 12.73 -2.72
N ALA A 242 28.17 12.07 -1.88
CA ALA A 242 27.69 11.13 -0.88
C ALA A 242 28.55 11.15 0.40
N TYR A 243 27.90 10.97 1.55
CA TYR A 243 28.52 11.00 2.87
C TYR A 243 28.07 9.82 3.73
N SER A 244 29.03 9.18 4.39
CA SER A 244 28.79 8.21 5.45
C SER A 244 28.28 8.92 6.70
N ILE A 245 27.26 8.35 7.37
CA ILE A 245 26.62 8.94 8.55
C ILE A 245 26.71 8.02 9.76
N SER A 246 26.84 8.62 10.96
CA SER A 246 26.75 7.89 12.23
C SER A 246 25.31 7.73 12.70
N GLN A 247 25.10 7.05 13.83
CA GLN A 247 23.77 6.72 14.36
C GLN A 247 22.90 7.97 14.62
N ASN A 248 23.51 9.10 14.96
CA ASN A 248 22.82 10.38 15.14
C ASN A 248 22.34 11.00 13.82
N GLY A 249 22.76 10.48 12.66
CA GLY A 249 22.46 11.03 11.33
C GLY A 249 23.36 12.21 10.93
N LEU A 250 24.42 12.47 11.69
CA LEU A 250 25.48 13.43 11.34
C LEU A 250 26.52 12.77 10.43
N PRO A 251 27.27 13.55 9.62
CA PRO A 251 28.42 13.03 8.88
C PRO A 251 29.45 12.38 9.80
N MET A 252 30.07 11.31 9.33
CA MET A 252 31.12 10.59 10.05
C MET A 252 32.27 11.51 10.52
N GLN A 253 32.60 11.40 11.80
CA GLN A 253 33.84 11.91 12.39
C GLN A 253 34.63 10.72 12.98
N ASN A 254 35.95 10.82 13.07
CA ASN A 254 36.90 9.70 13.04
C ASN A 254 36.74 8.56 14.09
N ASP A 255 35.94 8.73 15.14
CA ASP A 255 35.77 7.75 16.24
C ASP A 255 34.36 7.13 16.33
N ASP A 256 33.38 7.64 15.59
CA ASP A 256 32.05 7.00 15.48
C ASP A 256 32.15 5.68 14.67
N ALA A 257 31.09 4.87 14.65
CA ALA A 257 30.99 3.72 13.76
C ALA A 257 29.75 3.86 12.84
N PRO A 258 29.85 3.49 11.55
CA PRO A 258 28.88 3.91 10.53
C PRO A 258 27.50 3.26 10.75
N PHE A 259 26.46 4.02 10.43
CA PHE A 259 25.05 3.61 10.49
C PHE A 259 24.40 3.55 9.11
N GLY A 260 25.08 4.09 8.09
CA GLY A 260 24.63 4.15 6.72
C GLY A 260 25.22 5.34 5.98
N TRP A 261 24.51 5.81 4.97
CA TRP A 261 24.95 6.90 4.09
C TRP A 261 23.78 7.79 3.67
N ILE A 262 24.12 8.97 3.16
CA ILE A 262 23.23 9.86 2.43
C ILE A 262 23.92 10.35 1.17
N LEU A 263 23.20 10.40 0.05
CA LEU A 263 23.68 10.86 -1.25
C LEU A 263 22.66 11.78 -1.91
N ASP A 264 23.10 12.58 -2.88
CA ASP A 264 22.24 13.42 -3.71
C ASP A 264 22.18 12.88 -5.14
N ALA A 265 21.02 12.37 -5.56
CA ALA A 265 20.79 11.87 -6.91
C ALA A 265 20.67 13.00 -7.95
N GLY A 266 20.52 14.26 -7.52
CA GLY A 266 20.38 15.45 -8.38
C GLY A 266 18.99 15.70 -8.96
N GLY A 267 18.10 14.73 -8.84
CA GLY A 267 16.73 14.77 -9.33
C GLY A 267 15.81 13.91 -8.47
N ILE A 268 14.52 13.98 -8.76
CA ILE A 268 13.48 13.28 -8.01
C ILE A 268 13.55 11.79 -8.35
N VAL A 269 13.78 10.93 -7.35
CA VAL A 269 13.74 9.47 -7.54
C VAL A 269 12.29 9.00 -7.63
N THR A 270 11.94 8.35 -8.74
CA THR A 270 10.57 7.88 -9.07
C THR A 270 10.37 6.39 -8.76
N GLY A 271 11.43 5.60 -8.90
CA GLY A 271 11.45 4.17 -8.63
C GLY A 271 12.85 3.73 -8.21
N MET A 272 12.91 2.68 -7.39
CA MET A 272 14.15 2.19 -6.78
C MET A 272 14.07 0.67 -6.62
N ASP A 273 15.22 0.00 -6.75
CA ASP A 273 15.33 -1.44 -6.45
C ASP A 273 16.78 -1.89 -6.20
N TRP A 274 16.96 -2.80 -5.26
CA TRP A 274 18.25 -3.42 -4.94
C TRP A 274 18.51 -4.67 -5.78
N ALA A 275 19.76 -4.87 -6.20
CA ALA A 275 20.17 -6.10 -6.88
C ALA A 275 20.18 -7.30 -5.91
N PRO A 276 19.60 -8.45 -6.30
CA PRO A 276 19.90 -9.73 -5.66
C PRO A 276 21.40 -10.06 -5.77
N LEU A 277 21.99 -10.60 -4.72
CA LEU A 277 23.38 -11.05 -4.73
C LEU A 277 23.56 -12.33 -5.55
N ASN A 278 24.40 -12.26 -6.58
CA ASN A 278 24.89 -13.44 -7.31
C ASN A 278 26.12 -14.09 -6.65
N ASN A 279 26.80 -13.38 -5.73
CA ASN A 279 27.98 -13.85 -5.02
C ASN A 279 28.07 -13.18 -3.64
N ALA A 280 28.38 -13.94 -2.60
CA ALA A 280 28.61 -13.44 -1.25
C ALA A 280 29.56 -12.22 -1.19
N ASN A 281 30.62 -12.22 -2.01
CA ASN A 281 31.65 -11.17 -1.98
C ASN A 281 31.42 -10.01 -2.96
N SER A 282 30.28 -9.92 -3.66
CA SER A 282 29.98 -8.75 -4.50
C SER A 282 29.36 -7.60 -3.69
N PRO A 283 29.66 -6.33 -4.02
CA PRO A 283 29.07 -5.17 -3.34
C PRO A 283 27.57 -5.06 -3.63
N GLN A 284 26.85 -4.33 -2.77
CA GLN A 284 25.42 -4.10 -2.96
C GLN A 284 25.21 -3.06 -4.06
N LEU A 285 24.33 -3.35 -5.03
CA LEU A 285 23.97 -2.42 -6.10
C LEU A 285 22.53 -1.95 -5.93
N LEU A 286 22.32 -0.63 -6.02
CA LEU A 286 21.01 0.03 -5.97
C LEU A 286 20.75 0.73 -7.30
N ALA A 287 19.62 0.44 -7.94
CA ALA A 287 19.16 1.16 -9.12
C ALA A 287 18.18 2.26 -8.72
N LEU A 288 18.38 3.48 -9.23
CA LEU A 288 17.52 4.65 -9.02
C LEU A 288 17.03 5.18 -10.37
N CYS A 289 15.71 5.17 -10.62
CA CYS A 289 15.12 5.97 -11.69
C CYS A 289 15.04 7.43 -11.23
N VAL A 290 15.64 8.35 -11.98
CA VAL A 290 15.74 9.77 -11.59
C VAL A 290 15.20 10.68 -12.70
N ILE A 291 14.37 11.64 -12.32
CA ILE A 291 13.85 12.70 -13.22
C ILE A 291 14.29 14.09 -12.75
N PRO A 292 14.47 15.08 -13.64
CA PRO A 292 14.75 16.46 -13.24
C PRO A 292 13.68 17.04 -12.32
N HIS A 293 14.09 17.92 -11.39
CA HIS A 293 13.16 18.70 -10.57
C HIS A 293 12.23 19.57 -11.42
N SER A 294 12.73 20.08 -12.56
CA SER A 294 11.97 20.89 -13.52
C SER A 294 10.72 20.19 -14.08
N ASP A 295 10.69 18.86 -14.12
CA ASP A 295 9.52 18.12 -14.61
C ASP A 295 8.28 18.32 -13.70
N GLN A 296 8.48 18.76 -12.44
CA GLN A 296 7.45 19.07 -11.45
C GLN A 296 7.34 20.56 -11.09
N GLU A 297 7.99 21.45 -11.84
CA GLU A 297 7.80 22.90 -11.71
C GLU A 297 6.51 23.36 -12.43
N LEU A 298 6.08 24.61 -12.21
CA LEU A 298 4.99 25.19 -13.01
C LEU A 298 5.53 25.74 -14.33
N TYR A 299 5.22 25.06 -15.42
CA TYR A 299 5.44 25.48 -16.80
C TYR A 299 4.17 25.25 -17.62
N ASP A 300 4.07 25.87 -18.79
CA ASP A 300 3.00 25.60 -19.74
C ASP A 300 3.29 24.29 -20.47
N TYR A 301 2.55 23.23 -20.11
CA TYR A 301 2.72 21.90 -20.70
C TYR A 301 2.36 21.87 -22.19
N GLU A 302 1.38 22.66 -22.65
CA GLU A 302 1.01 22.67 -24.07
C GLU A 302 2.12 23.30 -24.93
N GLN A 303 2.82 24.30 -24.40
CA GLN A 303 3.98 24.90 -25.08
C GLN A 303 5.22 23.99 -25.04
N GLU A 304 5.56 23.43 -23.88
CA GLU A 304 6.74 22.55 -23.75
C GLU A 304 6.56 21.20 -24.46
N TYR A 305 5.34 20.66 -24.54
CA TYR A 305 5.07 19.41 -25.28
C TYR A 305 5.33 19.52 -26.79
N LEU A 306 5.34 20.74 -27.35
CA LEU A 306 5.72 20.98 -28.76
C LEU A 306 7.24 20.88 -29.01
N ASN A 307 8.06 20.87 -27.95
CA ASN A 307 9.50 20.70 -28.04
C ASN A 307 9.85 19.19 -28.18
N PRO A 308 10.44 18.73 -29.29
CA PRO A 308 10.71 17.30 -29.52
C PRO A 308 11.77 16.68 -28.60
N GLU A 309 12.43 17.48 -27.76
CA GLU A 309 13.39 17.03 -26.73
C GLU A 309 12.76 17.02 -25.31
N PHE A 310 11.52 17.51 -25.14
CA PHE A 310 10.82 17.56 -23.86
C PHE A 310 10.59 16.15 -23.29
N GLN A 311 10.99 15.94 -22.03
CA GLN A 311 10.92 14.68 -21.28
C GLN A 311 11.56 13.43 -21.94
N LYS A 312 12.19 13.56 -23.11
CA LYS A 312 12.74 12.49 -23.96
C LYS A 312 13.87 11.67 -23.33
N TYR A 313 14.70 12.30 -22.50
CA TYR A 313 15.90 11.67 -21.94
C TYR A 313 15.63 11.10 -20.54
N GLY A 314 15.70 9.78 -20.42
CA GLY A 314 15.60 9.04 -19.16
C GLY A 314 16.96 8.64 -18.61
N THR A 315 17.06 8.60 -17.27
CA THR A 315 18.27 8.13 -16.58
C THR A 315 17.95 7.12 -15.48
N VAL A 316 18.77 6.08 -15.37
CA VAL A 316 18.81 5.17 -14.21
C VAL A 316 20.22 5.12 -13.67
N GLN A 317 20.43 5.62 -12.45
CA GLN A 317 21.72 5.60 -11.78
C GLN A 317 21.91 4.24 -11.08
N LEU A 318 23.10 3.65 -11.22
CA LEU A 318 23.53 2.47 -10.46
C LEU A 318 24.55 2.91 -9.40
N TRP A 319 24.19 2.75 -8.13
CA TRP A 319 25.03 3.09 -6.98
C TRP A 319 25.54 1.83 -6.28
N GLU A 320 26.80 1.86 -5.86
CA GLU A 320 27.51 0.77 -5.21
C GLU A 320 27.76 1.05 -3.73
N PHE A 321 27.43 0.09 -2.87
CA PHE A 321 27.57 0.17 -1.41
C PHE A 321 28.37 -1.01 -0.88
N VAL A 322 29.38 -0.72 -0.06
CA VAL A 322 30.27 -1.71 0.56
C VAL A 322 29.82 -1.97 2.00
N GLY A 323 29.71 -3.24 2.39
CA GLY A 323 29.40 -3.66 3.75
C GLY A 323 30.53 -4.46 4.40
N GLU A 324 30.76 -4.20 5.67
CA GLU A 324 31.73 -4.90 6.51
C GLU A 324 31.03 -6.05 7.24
N ARG A 325 31.26 -7.27 6.75
CA ARG A 325 30.76 -8.54 7.31
C ARG A 325 31.18 -8.67 8.78
N GLN A 326 30.22 -8.90 9.67
CA GLN A 326 30.45 -9.18 11.08
C GLN A 326 30.43 -10.70 11.34
N GLU A 327 30.99 -11.14 12.47
CA GLU A 327 30.97 -12.56 12.88
C GLU A 327 29.54 -13.11 13.08
N ASN A 328 28.56 -12.24 13.32
CA ASN A 328 27.15 -12.62 13.49
C ASN A 328 26.39 -12.87 12.17
N GLY A 329 27.07 -12.89 11.03
CA GLY A 329 26.47 -13.12 9.71
C GLY A 329 25.82 -11.90 9.05
N PHE A 330 25.61 -10.81 9.77
CA PHE A 330 25.09 -9.56 9.20
C PHE A 330 26.22 -8.65 8.71
N ALA A 331 25.95 -7.88 7.66
CA ALA A 331 26.81 -6.82 7.19
C ALA A 331 26.48 -5.49 7.89
N ARG A 332 27.52 -4.79 8.37
CA ARG A 332 27.44 -3.39 8.78
C ARG A 332 27.74 -2.49 7.57
N PRO A 333 27.15 -1.30 7.40
CA PRO A 333 27.64 -0.29 6.47
C PRO A 333 29.15 -0.05 6.64
N SER A 334 29.88 0.17 5.55
CA SER A 334 31.31 0.55 5.61
C SER A 334 31.50 2.05 5.84
N MET A 335 32.69 2.44 6.29
CA MET A 335 33.13 3.85 6.34
C MET A 335 33.20 4.52 4.96
N GLN A 336 33.44 3.75 3.89
CA GLN A 336 33.61 4.30 2.55
C GLN A 336 32.28 4.89 2.03
N PRO A 337 32.25 6.09 1.45
CA PRO A 337 31.04 6.63 0.83
C PRO A 337 30.66 5.80 -0.41
N PRO A 338 29.36 5.69 -0.74
CA PRO A 338 28.90 4.92 -1.88
C PRO A 338 29.32 5.59 -3.18
N ILE A 339 29.52 4.78 -4.22
CA ILE A 339 30.07 5.22 -5.50
C ILE A 339 28.97 5.14 -6.56
N LEU A 340 28.76 6.22 -7.31
CA LEU A 340 27.98 6.16 -8.55
C LEU A 340 28.76 5.31 -9.56
N ARG A 341 28.37 4.05 -9.70
CA ARG A 341 29.06 3.07 -10.56
C ARG A 341 28.90 3.48 -12.02
N LYS A 342 27.68 3.77 -12.46
CA LYS A 342 27.36 4.38 -13.77
C LYS A 342 25.92 4.92 -13.85
N THR A 343 25.62 5.66 -14.91
CA THR A 343 24.28 6.13 -15.28
C THR A 343 23.85 5.50 -16.61
N ILE A 344 22.80 4.68 -16.60
CA ILE A 344 22.16 4.14 -17.80
C ILE A 344 21.31 5.24 -18.43
N CYS A 345 21.51 5.50 -19.72
CA CYS A 345 20.93 6.59 -20.49
C CYS A 345 19.94 6.05 -21.55
N LEU A 346 18.74 6.62 -21.58
CA LEU A 346 17.58 6.14 -22.37
C LEU A 346 16.98 7.29 -23.18
N GLU A 347 16.61 7.04 -24.45
CA GLU A 347 15.94 8.02 -25.32
C GLU A 347 14.44 7.73 -25.51
N PHE A 348 13.89 6.89 -24.62
CA PHE A 348 12.51 6.38 -24.65
C PHE A 348 11.58 7.17 -23.70
N GLY A 349 11.95 8.41 -23.37
CA GLY A 349 11.30 9.20 -22.32
C GLY A 349 11.94 8.99 -20.94
N ARG A 350 11.39 9.68 -19.92
CA ARG A 350 11.84 9.53 -18.52
C ARG A 350 11.71 8.09 -18.04
N ALA A 351 12.50 7.72 -17.04
CA ALA A 351 12.38 6.44 -16.35
C ALA A 351 11.46 6.60 -15.11
N ARG A 352 10.39 5.80 -15.03
CA ARG A 352 9.39 5.87 -13.94
C ARG A 352 9.57 4.78 -12.89
N ARG A 353 9.99 3.58 -13.30
CA ARG A 353 10.20 2.44 -12.39
C ARG A 353 11.36 1.58 -12.85
N VAL A 354 11.95 0.88 -11.90
CA VAL A 354 12.97 -0.14 -12.12
C VAL A 354 12.69 -1.34 -11.21
N LYS A 355 12.90 -2.57 -11.71
CA LYS A 355 13.03 -3.78 -10.89
C LYS A 355 14.08 -4.75 -11.44
N TRP A 356 14.94 -5.27 -10.58
CA TRP A 356 15.93 -6.29 -10.90
C TRP A 356 15.28 -7.65 -11.14
N SER A 357 15.82 -8.41 -12.09
CA SER A 357 15.52 -9.84 -12.24
C SER A 357 15.95 -10.58 -10.98
N PRO A 358 15.11 -11.46 -10.40
CA PRO A 358 15.44 -12.15 -9.15
C PRO A 358 16.72 -12.99 -9.14
N ALA A 359 17.24 -13.39 -10.33
CA ALA A 359 18.44 -14.23 -10.43
C ALA A 359 19.32 -14.00 -11.68
N CYS A 360 18.91 -13.23 -12.70
CA CYS A 360 19.69 -13.06 -13.94
C CYS A 360 20.56 -11.80 -14.01
N GLY A 361 20.62 -10.96 -12.98
CA GLY A 361 21.38 -9.69 -13.02
C GLY A 361 20.86 -8.64 -14.02
N PHE A 362 19.74 -8.91 -14.69
CA PHE A 362 19.08 -7.98 -15.59
C PHE A 362 18.24 -6.95 -14.84
N LEU A 363 18.01 -5.81 -15.50
CA LEU A 363 17.27 -4.68 -14.98
C LEU A 363 16.09 -4.38 -15.92
N ALA A 364 14.86 -4.46 -15.40
CA ALA A 364 13.65 -4.03 -16.11
C ALA A 364 13.33 -2.58 -15.75
N ILE A 365 13.23 -1.71 -16.76
CA ILE A 365 13.02 -0.26 -16.62
C ILE A 365 11.75 0.13 -17.39
N LEU A 366 10.83 0.85 -16.76
CA LEU A 366 9.63 1.41 -17.39
C LEU A 366 9.86 2.86 -17.78
N CYS A 367 9.52 3.20 -19.03
CA CYS A 367 9.71 4.53 -19.60
C CYS A 367 8.37 5.23 -19.98
N ASP A 368 8.43 6.56 -20.16
CA ASP A 368 7.27 7.42 -20.47
C ASP A 368 6.64 7.19 -21.86
N ASP A 369 7.37 6.57 -22.77
CA ASP A 369 6.81 6.08 -24.04
C ASP A 369 5.71 5.02 -23.81
N GLY A 370 5.77 4.30 -22.70
CA GLY A 370 4.85 3.22 -22.33
C GLY A 370 5.42 1.82 -22.49
N ASN A 371 6.72 1.67 -22.75
CA ASN A 371 7.38 0.37 -22.90
C ASN A 371 8.25 0.02 -21.68
N VAL A 372 8.45 -1.27 -21.45
CA VAL A 372 9.40 -1.79 -20.46
C VAL A 372 10.62 -2.39 -21.15
N TYR A 373 11.77 -1.79 -20.89
CA TYR A 373 13.08 -2.14 -21.43
C TYR A 373 13.81 -3.05 -20.45
N VAL A 374 14.25 -4.23 -20.91
CA VAL A 374 15.16 -5.08 -20.12
C VAL A 374 16.57 -4.91 -20.64
N VAL A 375 17.49 -4.56 -19.75
CA VAL A 375 18.92 -4.41 -20.03
C VAL A 375 19.74 -5.28 -19.09
N GLU A 376 20.97 -5.62 -19.48
CA GLU A 376 21.95 -6.14 -18.55
C GLU A 376 22.50 -4.97 -17.71
N ALA A 377 22.76 -5.16 -16.42
CA ALA A 377 23.40 -4.09 -15.66
C ALA A 377 24.86 -3.86 -16.10
N GLY A 378 25.58 -4.94 -16.42
CA GLY A 378 26.96 -4.90 -16.91
C GLY A 378 27.98 -4.42 -15.86
N ASP A 379 29.27 -4.64 -16.15
CA ASP A 379 30.34 -4.44 -15.16
C ASP A 379 31.05 -3.08 -15.21
N GLY A 380 30.58 -2.13 -16.03
CA GLY A 380 31.14 -0.76 -16.12
C GLY A 380 31.23 -0.06 -14.76
N GLY A 381 32.17 0.87 -14.62
CA GLY A 381 32.46 1.57 -13.36
C GLY A 381 33.16 2.90 -13.56
N GLY A 382 33.14 3.75 -12.52
CA GLY A 382 33.75 5.09 -12.55
C GLY A 382 32.81 6.23 -12.96
N GLY A 383 31.49 6.05 -12.82
CA GLY A 383 30.50 7.09 -13.10
C GLY A 383 30.25 7.33 -14.60
N SER A 384 30.49 6.31 -15.44
CA SER A 384 30.23 6.38 -16.88
C SER A 384 28.75 6.69 -17.18
N TYR A 385 28.51 7.42 -18.26
CA TYR A 385 27.16 7.57 -18.84
C TYR A 385 27.08 6.62 -20.03
N GLU A 386 26.19 5.63 -19.97
CA GLU A 386 26.11 4.54 -20.93
C GLU A 386 24.73 4.50 -21.59
N LYS A 387 24.66 4.77 -22.88
CA LYS A 387 23.42 4.76 -23.66
C LYS A 387 23.04 3.35 -24.06
N VAL A 388 21.77 2.99 -23.83
CA VAL A 388 21.19 1.72 -24.28
C VAL A 388 20.98 1.79 -25.79
N MET A 389 21.75 0.98 -26.54
CA MET A 389 21.64 0.87 -27.99
C MET A 389 20.81 -0.34 -28.42
N GLN A 390 20.91 -1.46 -27.69
CA GLN A 390 20.12 -2.66 -27.95
C GLN A 390 19.69 -3.35 -26.64
N PRO A 391 18.43 -3.17 -26.17
CA PRO A 391 17.93 -3.88 -25.00
C PRO A 391 17.78 -5.38 -25.26
N ILE A 392 17.82 -6.19 -24.19
CA ILE A 392 17.62 -7.65 -24.23
C ILE A 392 16.19 -7.99 -24.72
N ALA A 393 15.23 -7.17 -24.31
CA ALA A 393 13.84 -7.18 -24.77
C ALA A 393 13.18 -5.82 -24.53
N VAL A 394 12.12 -5.54 -25.29
CA VAL A 394 11.20 -4.42 -25.07
C VAL A 394 9.79 -5.01 -24.97
N PHE A 395 9.03 -4.65 -23.94
CA PHE A 395 7.68 -5.15 -23.72
C PHE A 395 6.67 -4.00 -23.72
N GLY A 396 5.63 -4.14 -24.55
CA GLY A 396 4.59 -3.14 -24.77
C GLY A 396 3.81 -3.46 -26.04
N PHE A 397 2.99 -2.52 -26.50
CA PHE A 397 2.16 -2.67 -27.69
C PHE A 397 2.41 -1.50 -28.65
N PRO A 398 3.44 -1.56 -29.52
CA PRO A 398 3.80 -0.43 -30.39
C PRO A 398 2.72 -0.12 -31.45
N ASP A 399 1.83 -1.07 -31.72
CA ASP A 399 0.70 -0.94 -32.65
C ASP A 399 -0.63 -0.53 -31.96
N GLU A 400 -0.63 -0.30 -30.65
CA GLU A 400 -1.82 0.11 -29.86
C GLU A 400 -1.54 1.38 -29.03
N ASP A 401 -2.56 2.21 -28.79
CA ASP A 401 -2.46 3.33 -27.84
C ASP A 401 -2.63 2.85 -26.37
N VAL A 402 -1.80 1.87 -25.99
CA VAL A 402 -1.89 1.17 -24.70
C VAL A 402 -0.49 1.06 -24.06
N LYS A 403 -0.26 1.91 -23.06
CA LYS A 403 1.04 2.10 -22.39
C LYS A 403 1.13 1.29 -21.11
N ALA A 404 2.28 0.69 -20.84
CA ALA A 404 2.57 0.09 -19.54
C ALA A 404 2.73 1.18 -18.46
N THR A 405 2.33 0.86 -17.22
CA THR A 405 2.27 1.81 -16.10
C THR A 405 2.79 1.23 -14.78
N ALA A 406 2.79 -0.11 -14.65
CA ALA A 406 3.36 -0.84 -13.52
C ALA A 406 3.96 -2.18 -13.99
N LEU A 407 4.95 -2.70 -13.25
CA LEU A 407 5.67 -3.93 -13.60
C LEU A 407 6.08 -4.73 -12.36
N THR A 408 6.11 -6.06 -12.47
CA THR A 408 6.70 -6.94 -11.44
C THR A 408 7.24 -8.22 -12.07
N TRP A 409 8.28 -8.81 -11.46
CA TRP A 409 8.79 -10.12 -11.86
C TRP A 409 7.98 -11.24 -11.18
N ILE A 410 7.78 -12.36 -11.89
CA ILE A 410 7.19 -13.60 -11.33
C ILE A 410 8.17 -14.78 -11.33
N ASN A 411 9.31 -14.62 -12.00
CA ASN A 411 10.55 -15.41 -11.92
C ASN A 411 11.59 -14.73 -12.81
N PHE A 412 12.83 -15.19 -12.77
CA PHE A 412 13.95 -14.66 -13.56
C PHE A 412 13.71 -14.42 -15.07
N ASN A 413 12.77 -15.15 -15.71
CA ASN A 413 12.47 -15.09 -17.16
C ASN A 413 11.08 -14.49 -17.49
N ARG A 414 10.28 -14.05 -16.49
CA ARG A 414 8.91 -13.56 -16.75
C ARG A 414 8.55 -12.33 -15.95
N LEU A 415 7.98 -11.36 -16.66
CA LEU A 415 7.42 -10.11 -16.15
C LEU A 415 5.90 -10.12 -16.29
N VAL A 416 5.23 -9.44 -15.37
CA VAL A 416 3.82 -9.08 -15.47
C VAL A 416 3.71 -7.57 -15.49
N LEU A 417 3.01 -7.04 -16.49
CA LEU A 417 2.87 -5.62 -16.77
C LEU A 417 1.39 -5.22 -16.68
N GLY A 418 1.14 -4.05 -16.10
CA GLY A 418 -0.18 -3.42 -16.04
C GLY A 418 -0.20 -2.18 -16.94
N TYR A 419 -1.36 -1.88 -17.51
CA TYR A 419 -1.49 -0.93 -18.63
C TYR A 419 -2.54 0.16 -18.41
N THR A 420 -2.53 1.17 -19.29
CA THR A 420 -3.48 2.28 -19.30
C THR A 420 -4.93 1.85 -19.57
N ASP A 421 -5.15 0.76 -20.30
CA ASP A 421 -6.49 0.19 -20.58
C ASP A 421 -7.07 -0.63 -19.41
N GLY A 422 -6.33 -0.76 -18.29
CA GLY A 422 -6.71 -1.61 -17.17
C GLY A 422 -6.42 -3.11 -17.39
N SER A 423 -5.79 -3.48 -18.50
CA SER A 423 -5.35 -4.86 -18.72
C SER A 423 -4.05 -5.18 -17.97
N ILE A 424 -3.84 -6.47 -17.74
CA ILE A 424 -2.60 -7.03 -17.19
C ILE A 424 -2.10 -8.11 -18.14
N ALA A 425 -0.83 -8.03 -18.53
CA ALA A 425 -0.20 -8.95 -19.47
C ALA A 425 1.03 -9.66 -18.87
N ILE A 426 1.18 -10.95 -19.20
CA ILE A 426 2.34 -11.76 -18.82
C ILE A 426 3.26 -11.87 -20.03
N TRP A 427 4.52 -11.49 -19.85
CA TRP A 427 5.55 -11.55 -20.88
C TRP A 427 6.65 -12.55 -20.53
N SER A 428 7.23 -13.15 -21.57
CA SER A 428 8.36 -14.07 -21.52
C SER A 428 9.59 -13.38 -22.09
N LEU A 429 10.71 -13.39 -21.37
CA LEU A 429 11.96 -12.75 -21.79
C LEU A 429 12.64 -13.54 -22.91
N ARG A 430 12.84 -14.86 -22.73
CA ARG A 430 13.19 -15.80 -23.80
C ARG A 430 12.40 -17.11 -23.70
N PRO A 431 11.70 -17.56 -24.77
CA PRO A 431 11.50 -16.84 -26.05
C PRO A 431 10.74 -15.53 -25.83
N HIS A 432 11.11 -14.48 -26.57
CA HIS A 432 10.50 -13.16 -26.42
C HIS A 432 9.08 -13.18 -26.99
N ARG A 433 8.06 -13.13 -26.12
CA ARG A 433 6.64 -13.11 -26.52
C ARG A 433 5.71 -12.70 -25.39
N LEU A 434 4.55 -12.17 -25.76
CA LEU A 434 3.36 -12.17 -24.93
C LEU A 434 2.94 -13.63 -24.66
N LEU A 435 2.62 -13.95 -23.39
CA LEU A 435 2.05 -15.25 -23.02
C LEU A 435 0.52 -15.16 -22.90
N SER A 436 0.00 -14.05 -22.34
CA SER A 436 -1.43 -13.76 -22.23
C SER A 436 -1.66 -12.32 -21.77
N ARG A 437 -2.78 -11.70 -22.16
CA ARG A 437 -3.27 -10.39 -21.67
C ARG A 437 -4.73 -10.55 -21.22
N HIS A 438 -5.08 -9.96 -20.09
CA HIS A 438 -6.40 -10.10 -19.45
C HIS A 438 -6.96 -8.72 -19.10
N PRO A 439 -8.23 -8.40 -19.40
CA PRO A 439 -8.87 -7.18 -18.91
C PRO A 439 -9.23 -7.36 -17.42
N VAL A 440 -8.47 -6.73 -16.53
CA VAL A 440 -8.62 -6.89 -15.07
C VAL A 440 -9.39 -5.72 -14.46
N HIS A 441 -9.09 -4.51 -14.92
CA HIS A 441 -9.67 -3.24 -14.46
C HIS A 441 -10.38 -2.52 -15.61
N HIS A 442 -11.17 -1.50 -15.29
CA HIS A 442 -11.82 -0.61 -16.26
C HIS A 442 -11.07 0.72 -16.44
N ASN A 443 -9.89 0.85 -15.83
CA ASN A 443 -9.10 2.07 -15.77
C ASN A 443 -7.63 1.70 -15.52
N ILE A 444 -6.71 2.64 -15.79
CA ILE A 444 -5.25 2.54 -15.70
C ILE A 444 -4.80 1.80 -14.44
N VAL A 445 -3.92 0.80 -14.59
CA VAL A 445 -3.28 0.11 -13.46
C VAL A 445 -2.21 1.02 -12.84
N VAL A 446 -2.40 1.45 -11.59
CA VAL A 446 -1.47 2.33 -10.85
C VAL A 446 -0.39 1.53 -10.13
N ASP A 447 -0.69 0.31 -9.68
CA ASP A 447 0.31 -0.53 -9.03
C ASP A 447 0.01 -2.02 -9.20
N LEU A 448 1.05 -2.85 -9.21
CA LEU A 448 0.90 -4.31 -9.22
C LEU A 448 2.11 -4.99 -8.57
N VAL A 449 1.87 -6.10 -7.87
CA VAL A 449 2.92 -6.90 -7.22
C VAL A 449 2.57 -8.39 -7.25
N SER A 450 3.58 -9.24 -7.44
CA SER A 450 3.43 -10.69 -7.39
C SER A 450 3.55 -11.23 -5.97
N GLY A 451 2.95 -12.39 -5.70
CA GLY A 451 3.17 -13.19 -4.49
C GLY A 451 4.53 -13.91 -4.46
N TYR A 452 5.55 -13.37 -5.13
CA TYR A 452 6.88 -13.98 -5.21
C TYR A 452 7.64 -13.83 -3.87
N PRO A 453 8.30 -14.87 -3.34
CA PRO A 453 8.60 -16.16 -3.99
C PRO A 453 7.54 -17.28 -3.86
N ALA A 454 6.72 -17.35 -2.79
CA ALA A 454 5.93 -18.57 -2.53
C ALA A 454 4.73 -18.78 -3.46
N MET A 455 4.12 -17.71 -3.97
CA MET A 455 2.92 -17.73 -4.82
C MET A 455 3.07 -16.79 -6.03
N PRO A 456 4.08 -17.00 -6.90
CA PRO A 456 4.46 -16.03 -7.94
C PRO A 456 3.41 -15.86 -9.06
N TYR A 457 2.47 -16.80 -9.15
CA TYR A 457 1.33 -16.75 -10.07
C TYR A 457 0.16 -15.91 -9.54
N LEU A 458 0.13 -15.57 -8.25
CA LEU A 458 -0.82 -14.61 -7.70
C LEU A 458 -0.28 -13.20 -7.91
N VAL A 459 -1.09 -12.32 -8.49
CA VAL A 459 -0.76 -10.89 -8.67
C VAL A 459 -1.86 -10.04 -8.07
N ALA A 460 -1.49 -9.19 -7.11
CA ALA A 460 -2.33 -8.11 -6.64
C ALA A 460 -2.14 -6.87 -7.53
N SER A 461 -3.20 -6.08 -7.71
CA SER A 461 -3.18 -4.88 -8.55
C SER A 461 -4.18 -3.81 -8.11
N THR A 462 -3.77 -2.55 -8.24
CA THR A 462 -4.51 -1.35 -7.83
C THR A 462 -4.73 -0.45 -9.06
N PRO A 463 -5.97 -0.10 -9.44
CA PRO A 463 -6.26 0.85 -10.50
C PRO A 463 -6.31 2.31 -10.00
N VAL A 464 -6.34 3.29 -10.91
CA VAL A 464 -6.59 4.71 -10.57
C VAL A 464 -7.90 4.88 -9.80
N GLY A 465 -8.93 4.14 -10.18
CA GLY A 465 -10.21 4.08 -9.49
C GLY A 465 -10.93 2.78 -9.80
N GLY A 466 -11.64 2.23 -8.81
CA GLY A 466 -12.23 0.90 -8.85
C GLY A 466 -11.71 0.02 -7.71
N THR A 467 -11.83 -1.30 -7.89
CA THR A 467 -11.48 -2.28 -6.86
C THR A 467 -10.01 -2.70 -6.93
N VAL A 468 -9.39 -2.94 -5.78
CA VAL A 468 -8.07 -3.60 -5.72
C VAL A 468 -8.31 -5.09 -5.96
N LYS A 469 -7.57 -5.72 -6.89
CA LYS A 469 -7.83 -7.09 -7.33
C LYS A 469 -6.64 -8.01 -7.12
N LEU A 470 -6.91 -9.21 -6.63
CA LEU A 470 -5.99 -10.35 -6.61
C LEU A 470 -6.41 -11.34 -7.70
N LEU A 471 -5.45 -11.75 -8.53
CA LEU A 471 -5.65 -12.57 -9.71
C LEU A 471 -4.70 -13.78 -9.69
N ASP A 472 -5.22 -14.98 -9.95
CA ASP A 472 -4.37 -16.15 -10.25
C ASP A 472 -4.14 -16.25 -11.76
N LEU A 473 -2.90 -16.00 -12.19
CA LEU A 473 -2.48 -16.03 -13.58
C LEU A 473 -2.53 -17.43 -14.23
N ARG A 474 -2.81 -18.49 -13.46
CA ARG A 474 -3.07 -19.85 -13.97
C ARG A 474 -4.51 -20.02 -14.48
N ALA A 475 -5.46 -19.27 -13.92
CA ALA A 475 -6.89 -19.35 -14.24
C ALA A 475 -7.62 -17.98 -14.17
N PRO A 476 -7.08 -16.92 -14.81
CA PRO A 476 -7.46 -15.53 -14.52
C PRO A 476 -8.90 -15.15 -14.92
N SER A 477 -9.59 -15.98 -15.70
CA SER A 477 -10.99 -15.76 -16.09
C SER A 477 -12.02 -16.12 -15.00
N TYR A 478 -11.60 -16.78 -13.91
CA TYR A 478 -12.50 -17.14 -12.80
C TYR A 478 -11.81 -17.17 -11.42
N GLU A 479 -10.52 -17.48 -11.32
CA GLU A 479 -9.73 -17.35 -10.08
C GLU A 479 -9.29 -15.89 -9.88
N SER A 480 -10.24 -15.03 -9.52
CA SER A 480 -9.99 -13.64 -9.13
C SER A 480 -10.87 -13.22 -7.96
N THR A 481 -10.38 -12.29 -7.15
CA THR A 481 -11.11 -11.74 -6.00
C THR A 481 -10.73 -10.28 -5.78
N GLU A 482 -11.61 -9.51 -5.16
CA GLU A 482 -11.49 -8.06 -5.10
C GLU A 482 -11.83 -7.45 -3.74
N VAL A 483 -11.27 -6.26 -3.52
CA VAL A 483 -11.51 -5.38 -2.37
C VAL A 483 -12.05 -4.07 -2.92
N GLN A 484 -13.24 -3.69 -2.47
CA GLN A 484 -13.84 -2.41 -2.88
C GLN A 484 -13.07 -1.25 -2.25
N ASN A 485 -12.34 -0.50 -3.08
CA ASN A 485 -11.93 0.85 -2.74
C ASN A 485 -12.91 1.84 -3.37
N LEU A 486 -13.23 2.92 -2.66
CA LEU A 486 -14.20 3.95 -3.07
C LEU A 486 -13.54 5.30 -3.34
N THR A 487 -12.23 5.43 -3.08
CA THR A 487 -11.42 6.60 -3.43
C THR A 487 -10.62 6.39 -4.72
N VAL A 488 -10.32 7.48 -5.40
CA VAL A 488 -9.35 7.53 -6.51
C VAL A 488 -7.94 7.55 -5.91
N GLY A 489 -7.08 6.64 -6.34
CA GLY A 489 -5.69 6.52 -5.89
C GLY A 489 -4.72 6.62 -7.06
N THR A 490 -4.10 7.78 -7.26
CA THR A 490 -3.11 8.02 -8.33
C THR A 490 -1.67 7.70 -7.91
N GLN A 491 -1.42 7.47 -6.63
CA GLN A 491 -0.10 7.32 -6.05
C GLN A 491 0.43 5.86 -6.20
N PRO A 492 1.55 5.63 -6.92
CA PRO A 492 2.18 4.32 -7.03
C PRO A 492 3.06 3.99 -5.81
N ASN A 493 3.69 2.81 -5.82
CA ASN A 493 4.59 2.31 -4.78
C ASN A 493 3.86 2.11 -3.43
N LEU A 494 2.56 1.87 -3.46
CA LEU A 494 1.66 1.68 -2.31
C LEU A 494 1.07 0.27 -2.24
N LEU A 495 1.55 -0.66 -3.05
CA LEU A 495 1.18 -2.07 -3.02
C LEU A 495 2.42 -2.97 -2.88
N GLY A 496 2.43 -3.85 -1.87
CA GLY A 496 3.57 -4.73 -1.59
C GLY A 496 3.17 -6.09 -1.02
N TYR A 497 3.98 -7.12 -1.24
CA TYR A 497 3.75 -8.50 -0.78
C TYR A 497 4.71 -8.88 0.35
N SER A 498 4.18 -9.54 1.38
CA SER A 498 4.96 -10.19 2.45
C SER A 498 4.89 -11.69 2.29
N ASP A 499 6.05 -12.34 2.15
CA ASP A 499 6.11 -13.80 2.10
C ASP A 499 5.83 -14.39 3.49
N HIS A 500 6.45 -13.85 4.54
CA HIS A 500 6.24 -14.25 5.94
C HIS A 500 4.75 -14.38 6.32
N LEU A 501 3.90 -13.51 5.79
CA LEU A 501 2.46 -13.50 6.05
C LEU A 501 1.58 -13.90 4.85
N LEU A 502 2.13 -14.39 3.74
CA LEU A 502 1.40 -14.81 2.53
C LEU A 502 0.28 -13.82 2.12
N GLY A 503 0.60 -12.53 2.05
CA GLY A 503 -0.42 -11.50 1.83
C GLY A 503 0.13 -10.13 1.45
N PHE A 504 -0.79 -9.22 1.17
CA PHE A 504 -0.49 -7.95 0.51
C PHE A 504 -0.83 -6.75 1.41
N TYR A 505 0.09 -5.80 1.50
CA TYR A 505 -0.16 -4.47 2.06
C TYR A 505 -0.59 -3.52 0.95
N SER A 506 -1.63 -2.72 1.21
CA SER A 506 -2.11 -1.67 0.31
C SER A 506 -2.73 -0.52 1.12
N MET A 507 -3.00 0.61 0.47
CA MET A 507 -3.95 1.61 1.00
C MET A 507 -5.24 0.91 1.46
N TYR A 508 -5.66 1.14 2.72
CA TYR A 508 -6.80 0.44 3.32
C TYR A 508 -8.11 0.86 2.61
N PRO A 509 -9.01 -0.07 2.24
CA PRO A 509 -10.27 0.27 1.58
C PRO A 509 -11.16 1.16 2.46
N SER A 510 -11.39 2.39 2.00
CA SER A 510 -12.17 3.40 2.73
C SER A 510 -12.98 4.26 1.76
N ALA A 511 -14.10 4.79 2.24
CA ALA A 511 -14.85 5.85 1.56
C ALA A 511 -14.37 7.26 1.96
N GLY A 512 -13.57 7.38 3.02
CA GLY A 512 -13.06 8.66 3.50
C GLY A 512 -11.95 9.19 2.59
N VAL A 513 -12.09 10.44 2.11
CA VAL A 513 -11.09 11.10 1.25
C VAL A 513 -9.74 11.27 1.99
N LEU A 514 -9.77 11.49 3.31
CA LEU A 514 -8.57 11.67 4.16
C LEU A 514 -7.97 10.34 4.64
N ASN A 515 -7.86 9.37 3.74
CA ASN A 515 -7.40 8.03 4.05
C ASN A 515 -5.88 7.97 4.26
N THR A 516 -5.46 7.94 5.52
CA THR A 516 -4.04 7.79 5.93
C THR A 516 -3.71 6.38 6.42
N HIS A 517 -4.54 5.37 6.09
CA HIS A 517 -4.44 4.02 6.65
C HIS A 517 -3.85 3.02 5.65
N ILE A 518 -2.91 2.18 6.10
CA ILE A 518 -2.48 0.98 5.34
C ILE A 518 -3.22 -0.24 5.90
N GLY A 519 -3.67 -1.11 5.00
CA GLY A 519 -4.33 -2.38 5.30
C GLY A 519 -3.54 -3.57 4.79
N PHE A 520 -3.70 -4.72 5.44
CA PHE A 520 -3.19 -6.01 5.04
C PHE A 520 -4.31 -6.94 4.57
N MET A 521 -4.07 -7.68 3.49
CA MET A 521 -5.00 -8.57 2.82
C MET A 521 -4.33 -9.94 2.60
N HIS A 522 -4.65 -10.92 3.45
CA HIS A 522 -4.13 -12.29 3.33
C HIS A 522 -4.66 -12.95 2.05
N HIS A 523 -3.83 -13.68 1.30
CA HIS A 523 -4.22 -14.23 0.00
C HIS A 523 -5.52 -15.07 0.03
N SER A 524 -5.71 -15.90 1.07
CA SER A 524 -6.89 -16.77 1.21
C SER A 524 -8.16 -16.07 1.70
N GLN A 525 -8.06 -14.79 2.10
CA GLN A 525 -9.16 -13.97 2.62
C GLN A 525 -9.09 -12.52 2.09
N PHE A 526 -8.59 -12.33 0.86
CA PHE A 526 -8.21 -11.02 0.32
C PHE A 526 -9.29 -9.92 0.46
N PRO A 527 -10.61 -10.17 0.28
CA PRO A 527 -11.67 -9.19 0.54
C PRO A 527 -11.70 -8.58 1.96
N VAL A 528 -11.09 -9.22 2.96
CA VAL A 528 -11.12 -8.80 4.37
C VAL A 528 -9.82 -8.08 4.74
N ALA A 529 -9.64 -6.88 4.20
CA ALA A 529 -8.57 -5.99 4.61
C ALA A 529 -8.62 -5.69 6.12
N ARG A 530 -7.48 -5.80 6.80
CA ARG A 530 -7.28 -5.46 8.21
C ARG A 530 -6.33 -4.26 8.31
N ARG A 531 -6.72 -3.19 9.00
CA ARG A 531 -5.86 -2.00 9.20
C ARG A 531 -4.59 -2.41 9.96
N VAL A 532 -3.42 -1.99 9.48
CA VAL A 532 -2.11 -2.23 10.12
C VAL A 532 -1.36 -0.95 10.49
N PHE A 533 -1.69 0.18 9.86
CA PHE A 533 -1.07 1.48 10.14
C PHE A 533 -2.10 2.62 10.02
N THR A 534 -1.82 3.72 10.73
CA THR A 534 -2.55 4.99 10.66
C THR A 534 -1.53 6.13 10.70
N GLY A 535 -1.41 6.89 9.62
CA GLY A 535 -0.50 8.04 9.51
C GLY A 535 -1.14 9.37 9.90
N GLU A 536 -0.31 10.36 10.26
CA GLU A 536 -0.72 11.78 10.35
C GLU A 536 -0.98 12.40 8.97
N SER A 537 -0.21 12.00 7.96
CA SER A 537 -0.28 12.48 6.57
C SER A 537 -0.45 11.31 5.61
N PHE A 538 -0.91 11.60 4.38
CA PHE A 538 -1.13 10.60 3.34
C PHE A 538 0.15 9.76 3.08
N PRO A 539 0.04 8.42 3.08
CA PRO A 539 1.09 7.54 2.58
C PRO A 539 1.44 7.87 1.12
N SER A 540 2.74 7.83 0.82
CA SER A 540 3.34 8.11 -0.49
C SER A 540 4.05 6.87 -1.05
N CYS A 541 4.64 6.04 -0.20
CA CYS A 541 5.15 4.73 -0.56
C CYS A 541 5.16 3.77 0.64
N LEU A 542 5.27 2.47 0.39
CA LEU A 542 5.56 1.46 1.41
C LEU A 542 6.68 0.52 0.97
N ALA A 543 7.40 -0.07 1.92
CA ALA A 543 8.42 -1.08 1.66
C ALA A 543 8.24 -2.27 2.61
N VAL A 544 8.19 -3.48 2.06
CA VAL A 544 7.98 -4.73 2.80
C VAL A 544 9.31 -5.47 2.93
N GLY A 545 9.66 -5.87 4.16
CA GLY A 545 10.86 -6.65 4.42
C GLY A 545 10.85 -7.97 3.63
N ARG A 546 12.01 -8.32 3.05
CA ARG A 546 12.16 -9.55 2.25
C ARG A 546 12.72 -10.72 3.04
N THR A 547 13.37 -10.44 4.17
CA THR A 547 13.96 -11.42 5.10
C THR A 547 13.29 -11.39 6.48
N HIS A 548 12.56 -10.30 6.79
CA HIS A 548 11.85 -10.07 8.04
C HIS A 548 10.44 -9.47 7.77
N PRO A 549 9.46 -9.62 8.68
CA PRO A 549 8.05 -9.28 8.42
C PRO A 549 7.68 -7.78 8.50
N TYR A 550 8.66 -6.86 8.54
CA TYR A 550 8.45 -5.45 8.88
C TYR A 550 7.99 -4.61 7.69
N LEU A 551 7.33 -3.49 8.00
CA LEU A 551 6.81 -2.54 7.03
C LEU A 551 7.40 -1.15 7.28
N LEU A 552 7.94 -0.54 6.23
CA LEU A 552 8.15 0.91 6.18
C LEU A 552 6.97 1.59 5.49
N VAL A 553 6.59 2.77 5.99
CA VAL A 553 5.60 3.65 5.35
C VAL A 553 6.19 5.05 5.25
N GLY A 554 6.37 5.54 4.03
CA GLY A 554 6.76 6.93 3.75
C GLY A 554 5.52 7.78 3.50
N SER A 555 5.50 9.03 3.99
CA SER A 555 4.35 9.94 3.86
C SER A 555 4.69 11.26 3.15
N LEU A 556 3.65 11.96 2.67
CA LEU A 556 3.80 13.25 1.96
C LEU A 556 4.34 14.38 2.85
N ASP A 557 4.25 14.24 4.18
CA ASP A 557 4.90 15.14 5.15
C ASP A 557 6.41 14.93 5.27
N GLY A 558 6.99 13.94 4.58
CA GLY A 558 8.41 13.60 4.69
C GLY A 558 8.77 12.73 5.90
N SER A 559 7.79 12.23 6.67
CA SER A 559 8.03 11.21 7.69
C SER A 559 8.25 9.83 7.07
N LEU A 560 9.23 9.09 7.61
CA LEU A 560 9.35 7.64 7.40
C LEU A 560 9.04 6.90 8.70
N TRP A 561 8.10 5.97 8.63
CA TRP A 561 7.66 5.13 9.75
C TRP A 561 8.13 3.69 9.60
N ALA A 562 8.45 3.03 10.71
CA ALA A 562 8.68 1.59 10.79
C ALA A 562 7.78 0.94 11.85
N ILE A 563 7.22 -0.23 11.51
CA ILE A 563 6.39 -1.07 12.39
C ILE A 563 6.62 -2.56 12.11
N ASN A 564 6.29 -3.42 13.09
CA ASN A 564 5.98 -4.83 12.86
C ASN A 564 4.44 -5.03 12.76
N PRO A 565 3.87 -5.25 11.55
CA PRO A 565 2.43 -5.45 11.38
C PRO A 565 1.88 -6.71 12.05
N GLN A 566 2.71 -7.70 12.38
CA GLN A 566 2.27 -8.91 13.08
C GLN A 566 1.64 -8.59 14.43
N VAL A 567 2.19 -7.60 15.15
CA VAL A 567 1.70 -7.22 16.48
C VAL A 567 0.27 -6.67 16.38
N GLU A 568 -0.03 -5.84 15.38
CA GLU A 568 -1.39 -5.29 15.16
C GLU A 568 -2.40 -6.38 14.73
N LEU A 569 -1.96 -7.28 13.84
CA LEU A 569 -2.78 -8.36 13.30
C LEU A 569 -3.11 -9.43 14.35
N PHE A 570 -2.11 -9.89 15.10
CA PHE A 570 -2.22 -11.07 15.96
C PHE A 570 -2.39 -10.77 17.45
N THR A 571 -2.05 -9.59 17.97
CA THR A 571 -2.23 -9.29 19.41
C THR A 571 -3.71 -9.15 19.79
N THR A 572 -4.12 -9.86 20.85
CA THR A 572 -5.46 -9.81 21.46
C THR A 572 -5.64 -8.73 22.53
N ARG A 573 -4.54 -8.18 23.06
CA ARG A 573 -4.58 -7.08 24.05
C ARG A 573 -5.01 -5.77 23.40
N ARG A 574 -5.47 -4.83 24.23
CA ARG A 574 -6.06 -3.54 23.81
C ARG A 574 -5.09 -2.35 23.93
N GLU A 575 -3.81 -2.62 24.16
CA GLU A 575 -2.78 -1.60 24.23
C GLU A 575 -2.35 -1.25 22.79
N PRO A 576 -2.14 0.03 22.45
CA PRO A 576 -1.72 0.40 21.10
C PRO A 576 -0.37 -0.23 20.76
N THR A 577 -0.22 -0.70 19.54
CA THR A 577 1.07 -1.10 18.97
C THR A 577 2.06 0.06 18.99
N ASP A 578 3.34 -0.22 19.25
CA ASP A 578 4.37 0.81 19.10
C ASP A 578 4.74 0.99 17.62
N ARG A 579 5.10 2.21 17.26
CA ARG A 579 5.65 2.62 15.95
C ARG A 579 6.84 3.55 16.18
N ILE A 580 7.77 3.61 15.24
CA ILE A 580 8.87 4.59 15.30
C ILE A 580 8.95 5.40 14.01
N ARG A 581 9.22 6.70 14.16
CA ARG A 581 9.55 7.60 13.05
C ARG A 581 11.07 7.54 12.85
N VAL A 582 11.55 6.89 11.80
CA VAL A 582 12.99 6.64 11.57
C VAL A 582 13.72 7.97 11.32
N PHE A 583 13.12 8.82 10.49
CA PHE A 583 13.51 10.22 10.33
C PHE A 583 12.32 11.04 9.81
N HIS A 584 12.46 12.37 9.83
CA HIS A 584 11.53 13.30 9.20
C HIS A 584 12.33 14.24 8.29
N HIS A 585 11.99 14.26 7.01
CA HIS A 585 12.54 15.16 6.01
C HIS A 585 11.63 16.37 5.82
N GLU A 586 12.21 17.56 5.68
CA GLU A 586 11.50 18.80 5.32
C GLU A 586 12.29 19.51 4.22
N HIS A 587 11.59 20.11 3.25
CA HIS A 587 12.20 20.93 2.21
C HIS A 587 11.60 22.34 2.15
N ARG A 588 12.45 23.35 1.89
CA ARG A 588 12.04 24.74 1.61
C ARG A 588 12.60 25.18 0.26
N PRO A 589 11.75 25.52 -0.73
CA PRO A 589 12.20 25.78 -2.10
C PRO A 589 13.00 27.08 -2.24
N ALA A 590 13.93 27.09 -3.21
CA ALA A 590 14.87 28.18 -3.51
C ALA A 590 14.24 29.59 -3.51
N LYS A 591 13.04 29.72 -4.07
CA LYS A 591 12.25 30.97 -4.18
C LYS A 591 11.94 31.68 -2.84
N LEU A 592 12.18 31.03 -1.70
CA LEU A 592 11.99 31.62 -0.36
C LEU A 592 13.27 32.26 0.21
N PHE A 593 14.41 32.15 -0.47
CA PHE A 593 15.71 32.61 0.00
C PHE A 593 16.24 33.80 -0.84
N PRO A 594 17.05 34.71 -0.25
CA PRO A 594 17.71 35.78 -1.01
C PRO A 594 18.68 35.20 -2.06
N VAL A 595 18.77 35.83 -3.23
CA VAL A 595 19.58 35.37 -4.39
C VAL A 595 21.07 35.17 -4.06
N GLU A 596 21.59 35.87 -3.06
CA GLU A 596 22.98 35.76 -2.58
C GLU A 596 23.23 34.57 -1.63
N SER A 597 22.17 33.85 -1.23
CA SER A 597 22.26 32.69 -0.34
C SER A 597 22.68 31.42 -1.11
N PRO A 598 23.47 30.51 -0.51
CA PRO A 598 23.68 29.16 -1.05
C PRO A 598 22.38 28.37 -1.29
N ALA A 599 21.31 28.72 -0.58
CA ALA A 599 19.96 28.16 -0.75
C ALA A 599 19.24 28.65 -2.02
N ALA A 600 19.71 29.69 -2.70
CA ALA A 600 19.03 30.29 -3.84
C ALA A 600 19.02 29.42 -5.11
N ALA A 601 19.82 28.36 -5.15
CA ALA A 601 19.84 27.42 -6.27
C ALA A 601 18.72 26.36 -6.13
N ARG A 602 18.79 25.50 -5.11
CA ARG A 602 17.84 24.38 -4.90
C ARG A 602 16.98 24.46 -3.64
N GLY A 603 17.11 25.50 -2.83
CA GLY A 603 16.46 25.59 -1.53
C GLY A 603 17.29 24.98 -0.40
N VAL A 604 16.64 24.68 0.72
CA VAL A 604 17.23 24.02 1.89
C VAL A 604 16.45 22.77 2.22
N SER A 605 17.15 21.68 2.51
CA SER A 605 16.53 20.46 3.06
C SER A 605 16.94 20.24 4.52
N ARG A 606 16.13 19.53 5.29
CA ARG A 606 16.37 19.21 6.70
C ARG A 606 15.99 17.76 6.96
N ILE A 607 16.83 17.02 7.67
CA ILE A 607 16.56 15.63 8.07
C ILE A 607 16.76 15.53 9.58
N ALA A 608 15.63 15.52 10.29
CA ALA A 608 15.59 15.29 11.73
C ALA A 608 15.67 13.79 12.06
N THR A 609 16.40 13.46 13.11
CA THR A 609 16.62 12.10 13.63
C THR A 609 16.43 12.05 15.15
N GLY A 610 16.45 10.85 15.73
CA GLY A 610 16.39 10.67 17.20
C GLY A 610 14.97 10.74 17.78
N PHE A 611 13.95 10.36 17.00
CA PHE A 611 12.60 10.21 17.52
C PHE A 611 12.49 9.02 18.48
N ILE A 612 11.57 9.12 19.44
CA ILE A 612 11.24 8.06 20.39
C ILE A 612 10.16 7.13 19.84
N LEU A 613 9.92 6.01 20.53
CA LEU A 613 8.76 5.16 20.29
C LEU A 613 7.46 5.96 20.50
N GLU A 614 6.56 5.87 19.53
CA GLU A 614 5.21 6.42 19.61
C GLU A 614 4.18 5.27 19.70
N ARG A 615 3.06 5.52 20.37
CA ARG A 615 1.91 4.59 20.34
C ARG A 615 1.05 4.85 19.11
N SER A 616 0.70 3.76 18.42
CA SER A 616 -0.14 3.74 17.23
C SER A 616 -1.48 4.45 17.45
N LEU A 617 -1.87 5.26 16.46
CA LEU A 617 -3.16 5.97 16.46
C LEU A 617 -4.36 5.05 16.20
N THR A 618 -4.14 3.77 15.94
CA THR A 618 -5.20 2.77 15.69
C THR A 618 -5.94 2.40 16.99
N LYS A 619 -6.89 3.26 17.39
CA LYS A 619 -7.85 2.96 18.46
C LYS A 619 -8.75 1.80 18.05
N HIS A 620 -8.45 0.58 18.51
CA HIS A 620 -9.38 -0.54 18.41
C HIS A 620 -10.69 -0.22 19.15
N SER A 621 -11.85 -0.44 18.51
CA SER A 621 -13.16 -0.17 19.09
C SER A 621 -13.36 -0.97 20.38
N ALA A 622 -13.58 -0.26 21.49
CA ALA A 622 -13.65 -0.87 22.81
C ALA A 622 -14.99 -1.58 23.00
N HIS A 623 -15.12 -2.83 22.53
CA HIS A 623 -16.32 -3.65 22.69
C HIS A 623 -16.73 -3.69 24.17
N LYS A 624 -17.81 -2.94 24.49
CA LYS A 624 -18.40 -2.80 25.82
C LYS A 624 -19.20 -4.09 26.09
N PRO A 625 -18.88 -4.88 27.14
CA PRO A 625 -19.63 -6.11 27.40
C PRO A 625 -21.12 -5.77 27.64
N PRO A 626 -22.06 -6.56 27.12
CA PRO A 626 -23.48 -6.22 27.14
C PRO A 626 -23.96 -6.01 28.58
N VAL A 627 -24.49 -4.81 28.85
CA VAL A 627 -24.90 -4.39 30.20
C VAL A 627 -25.89 -5.39 30.78
N LYS A 628 -25.47 -6.11 31.83
CA LYS A 628 -26.32 -7.07 32.54
C LYS A 628 -27.57 -6.35 33.05
N LYS A 629 -28.74 -6.63 32.46
CA LYS A 629 -30.04 -6.06 32.83
C LYS A 629 -30.40 -6.41 34.28
N GLY A 630 -29.93 -5.62 35.24
CA GLY A 630 -30.02 -6.01 36.65
C GLY A 630 -29.60 -4.98 37.71
N LYS A 631 -29.40 -3.69 37.37
CA LYS A 631 -29.31 -2.56 38.31
C LYS A 631 -29.46 -1.24 37.54
N LYS A 632 -30.32 -0.33 38.02
CA LYS A 632 -30.38 1.05 37.51
C LYS A 632 -29.21 1.85 38.12
N PRO A 633 -28.31 2.45 37.32
CA PRO A 633 -27.47 3.54 37.81
C PRO A 633 -28.35 4.74 38.18
N LYS A 634 -27.90 5.60 39.11
CA LYS A 634 -28.50 6.93 39.26
C LYS A 634 -28.22 7.74 37.99
N LYS A 635 -29.18 8.54 37.55
CA LYS A 635 -28.98 9.52 36.48
C LYS A 635 -27.91 10.52 36.95
N LYS A 636 -26.83 10.63 36.19
CA LYS A 636 -25.91 11.77 36.18
C LYS A 636 -25.84 12.19 34.72
N ASP A 637 -26.13 13.44 34.44
CA ASP A 637 -26.27 13.93 33.07
C ASP A 637 -24.89 14.10 32.41
N THR A 638 -24.69 13.39 31.29
CA THR A 638 -23.66 13.63 30.26
C THR A 638 -24.10 12.88 29.00
N ASP A 639 -24.20 13.64 27.91
CA ASP A 639 -24.10 13.31 26.49
C ASP A 639 -25.02 12.26 25.84
N THR A 640 -25.32 12.55 24.58
CA THR A 640 -26.20 11.81 23.67
C THR A 640 -25.61 10.46 23.27
N ALA A 641 -26.46 9.44 23.22
CA ALA A 641 -26.07 8.14 22.68
C ALA A 641 -26.07 8.20 21.13
N VAL A 642 -24.89 8.38 20.57
CA VAL A 642 -24.60 8.35 19.12
C VAL A 642 -24.11 6.95 18.71
N GLY A 643 -24.22 6.58 17.43
CA GLY A 643 -23.79 5.28 16.91
C GLY A 643 -22.26 5.17 16.74
N ASP A 644 -21.72 3.95 16.89
CA ASP A 644 -20.26 3.70 16.83
C ASP A 644 -19.61 4.09 15.48
N ASP A 645 -20.39 4.24 14.39
CA ASP A 645 -19.91 4.72 13.08
C ASP A 645 -19.45 6.19 13.10
N GLU A 646 -20.04 7.04 13.96
CA GLU A 646 -19.74 8.48 14.00
C GLU A 646 -18.47 8.79 14.82
N GLU A 647 -18.10 7.95 15.79
CA GLU A 647 -16.86 8.12 16.57
C GLU A 647 -15.62 7.70 15.75
N GLU A 648 -15.75 6.76 14.80
CA GLU A 648 -14.71 6.54 13.77
C GLU A 648 -14.74 7.65 12.70
N GLY A 649 -15.93 8.12 12.31
CA GLY A 649 -16.11 9.26 11.40
C GLY A 649 -15.36 10.52 11.86
N GLY A 650 -15.45 10.88 13.14
CA GLY A 650 -14.73 12.04 13.70
C GLY A 650 -13.20 11.94 13.63
N ALA A 651 -12.64 10.73 13.60
CA ALA A 651 -11.20 10.51 13.40
C ALA A 651 -10.81 10.37 11.91
N ILE A 652 -11.75 9.97 11.04
CA ILE A 652 -11.57 9.91 9.59
C ILE A 652 -11.67 11.30 8.95
N MET A 653 -12.43 12.23 9.54
CA MET A 653 -12.65 13.60 9.06
C MET A 653 -11.72 14.65 9.68
N ASP A 654 -10.63 14.25 10.33
CA ASP A 654 -9.64 15.16 10.92
C ASP A 654 -8.97 16.03 9.82
N PRO A 655 -9.24 17.35 9.76
CA PRO A 655 -8.76 18.20 8.68
C PRO A 655 -7.25 18.42 8.73
N THR A 656 -6.56 18.08 9.83
CA THR A 656 -5.09 18.14 9.88
C THR A 656 -4.43 17.11 8.97
N ARG A 657 -5.14 16.05 8.57
CA ARG A 657 -4.68 15.07 7.57
C ARG A 657 -4.74 15.60 6.13
N ALA A 658 -5.46 16.70 5.89
CA ALA A 658 -5.60 17.35 4.59
C ALA A 658 -4.52 18.43 4.31
N ILE A 659 -3.48 18.52 5.14
CA ILE A 659 -2.41 19.50 4.95
C ILE A 659 -1.67 19.23 3.63
N ILE A 660 -1.55 20.27 2.80
CA ILE A 660 -0.71 20.26 1.60
C ILE A 660 0.70 20.66 2.02
N TYR A 661 1.65 19.73 1.81
CA TYR A 661 3.07 19.93 2.10
C TYR A 661 3.82 20.43 0.85
N GLU A 662 4.96 21.09 1.05
CA GLU A 662 5.87 21.47 -0.06
C GLU A 662 6.24 20.22 -0.88
N PRO A 663 6.05 20.18 -2.22
CA PRO A 663 6.11 18.92 -2.97
C PRO A 663 7.39 18.12 -2.81
N LEU A 664 8.55 18.77 -2.61
CA LEU A 664 9.85 18.11 -2.47
C LEU A 664 10.10 17.57 -1.05
N THR A 665 9.24 17.85 -0.08
CA THR A 665 9.32 17.34 1.30
C THR A 665 9.02 15.84 1.39
N ARG A 666 8.11 15.34 0.56
CA ARG A 666 7.62 13.95 0.58
C ARG A 666 8.74 12.89 0.54
N ILE A 667 8.50 11.74 1.15
CA ILE A 667 9.19 10.51 0.75
C ILE A 667 8.66 10.10 -0.64
N THR A 668 9.51 9.59 -1.54
CA THR A 668 9.08 9.17 -2.89
C THR A 668 9.08 7.66 -3.09
N VAL A 669 10.13 6.99 -2.59
CA VAL A 669 10.30 5.54 -2.67
C VAL A 669 11.07 5.06 -1.44
N ALA A 670 10.74 3.88 -0.93
CA ALA A 670 11.55 3.15 0.04
C ALA A 670 11.66 1.69 -0.41
N GLU A 671 12.80 1.05 -0.16
CA GLU A 671 13.01 -0.39 -0.40
C GLU A 671 13.94 -0.99 0.67
N TRP A 672 13.58 -2.18 1.16
CA TRP A 672 14.46 -3.00 1.99
C TRP A 672 15.45 -3.76 1.10
N ASN A 673 16.66 -3.99 1.60
CA ASN A 673 17.62 -4.83 0.90
C ASN A 673 17.11 -6.30 0.87
N PRO A 674 17.10 -6.96 -0.30
CA PRO A 674 16.60 -8.32 -0.46
C PRO A 674 17.58 -9.40 -0.01
N ASN A 675 18.83 -9.06 0.29
CA ASN A 675 19.92 -10.01 0.53
C ASN A 675 20.08 -10.27 2.04
N GLU A 676 20.17 -11.55 2.44
CA GLU A 676 20.04 -12.00 3.84
C GLU A 676 20.94 -11.24 4.83
N GLU A 677 22.24 -11.22 4.58
CA GLU A 677 23.25 -10.54 5.42
C GLU A 677 23.01 -9.02 5.55
N TYR A 678 22.36 -8.43 4.54
CA TYR A 678 22.11 -6.99 4.40
C TYR A 678 20.65 -6.63 4.71
N GLY A 679 19.78 -7.59 5.06
CA GLY A 679 18.32 -7.43 4.99
C GLY A 679 17.72 -6.36 5.90
N CYS A 680 18.44 -5.97 6.95
CA CYS A 680 18.07 -4.86 7.84
C CYS A 680 18.43 -3.48 7.27
N TRP A 681 19.08 -3.38 6.11
CA TRP A 681 19.36 -2.11 5.43
C TRP A 681 18.12 -1.66 4.64
N ALA A 682 17.75 -0.40 4.80
CA ALA A 682 16.70 0.25 4.02
C ALA A 682 17.28 1.41 3.21
N ALA A 683 16.89 1.52 1.93
CA ALA A 683 17.11 2.70 1.09
C ALA A 683 15.81 3.52 1.01
N VAL A 684 15.92 4.84 1.09
CA VAL A 684 14.77 5.76 1.19
C VAL A 684 15.08 7.04 0.44
N ALA A 685 14.29 7.35 -0.57
CA ALA A 685 14.44 8.56 -1.39
C ALA A 685 13.43 9.64 -1.01
N MET A 686 13.88 10.89 -1.07
CA MET A 686 13.15 12.10 -0.69
C MET A 686 12.94 12.98 -1.93
N GLY A 687 11.87 13.78 -1.93
CA GLY A 687 11.50 14.63 -3.07
C GLY A 687 12.53 15.71 -3.43
N SER A 688 13.49 16.02 -2.54
CA SER A 688 14.63 16.94 -2.75
C SER A 688 15.78 16.35 -3.59
N GLY A 689 15.68 15.07 -3.97
CA GLY A 689 16.72 14.30 -4.64
C GLY A 689 17.73 13.63 -3.71
N LEU A 690 17.61 13.85 -2.40
CA LEU A 690 18.38 13.11 -1.40
C LEU A 690 17.91 11.66 -1.33
N VAL A 691 18.85 10.73 -1.19
CA VAL A 691 18.58 9.31 -0.88
C VAL A 691 19.39 8.92 0.35
N ARG A 692 18.73 8.34 1.34
CA ARG A 692 19.32 7.87 2.59
C ARG A 692 19.29 6.35 2.63
N ILE A 693 20.42 5.74 2.94
CA ILE A 693 20.57 4.30 3.15
C ILE A 693 20.96 4.10 4.61
N THR A 694 20.25 3.28 5.36
CA THR A 694 20.52 3.04 6.79
C THR A 694 20.31 1.59 7.20
N ASP A 695 21.19 1.10 8.06
CA ASP A 695 21.06 -0.18 8.75
C ASP A 695 20.11 -0.02 9.95
N LEU A 696 18.89 -0.52 9.81
CA LEU A 696 17.82 -0.40 10.80
C LEU A 696 17.75 -1.61 11.75
N GLY A 697 18.74 -2.51 11.70
CA GLY A 697 18.73 -3.75 12.47
C GLY A 697 19.19 -3.58 13.92
N LEU A 698 18.36 -3.99 14.87
CA LEU A 698 18.69 -3.92 16.30
C LEU A 698 19.79 -4.93 16.66
N THR A 699 20.91 -4.44 17.19
CA THR A 699 21.98 -5.28 17.75
C THR A 699 21.61 -5.73 19.16
N ILE A 700 21.49 -7.04 19.37
CA ILE A 700 21.25 -7.62 20.70
C ILE A 700 22.55 -7.54 21.50
N THR A 701 22.53 -6.84 22.63
CA THR A 701 23.62 -6.84 23.61
C THR A 701 23.43 -7.98 24.62
N GLU A 702 24.52 -8.53 25.15
CA GLU A 702 24.51 -9.76 25.99
C GLU A 702 23.66 -9.63 27.28
N GLU A 703 23.40 -8.40 27.74
CA GLU A 703 22.49 -8.10 28.87
C GLU A 703 21.01 -8.40 28.58
N GLN A 704 20.63 -8.65 27.31
CA GLN A 704 19.27 -9.09 26.92
C GLN A 704 19.19 -10.59 26.57
N ALA A 705 20.30 -11.32 26.66
CA ALA A 705 20.39 -12.75 26.32
C ALA A 705 20.42 -13.67 27.56
N ASN A 706 20.26 -13.12 28.77
CA ASN A 706 20.29 -13.81 30.07
C ASN A 706 19.07 -13.41 30.93
#